data_AF-A0A7Z0ER85-F1
#
_entry.id   AF-A0A7Z0ER85-F1
#
_cell.length_a   1.000
_cell.length_b   1.000
_cell.length_c   1.000
_cell.angle_alpha   90.00
_cell.angle_beta   90.00
_cell.angle_gamma   90.00
#
_symmetry.space_group_name_H-M   'P 1'
#
loop_
_entity.id
_entity.type
_entity.pdbx_description
1 polymer ?
#
loop_
_entity_poly.entity_id
_entity_poly.type
_entity_poly.pdbx_seq_one_letter_code
_entity_poly.pdbx_strand_id
1 'polypeptide(L)'
;MEIASYFITDRLGRNDREDFLRAVTRQLASLAGRDAGTTRIRPEDFPELCEAAAKACQDRGQRLVLLVDGLDEDRGASSGGLSIAALLPRNPPASMRIVVTGRPSPPIPDDVPPDHPLRAPGIIRALAPWPHAAGISSLARRELDRLLDDEQAGVPLLGLLVAARGSLTATDLARLVGLRPYRVDRLLRGITGRSFIPGTHGQVLISDLPTGKHPHVLGHEELRREALTALGDVTRFEEQLHAWAEDYRAQGWPSDTPSYLLYDYPRMLHSSGDSERLTAIVLDPYRQRALLERASLDTAYSEIELSAQMVRDRRPGDLGDLAALAACSAMLTERARSLPPSLPVAFARLGYPQRAIEFALAAPDPALKAVCLAKVARALAGTDDQHAIQAAREAARWAGRARDEASPPNGDEYDAEAAVGEAAVALIAIGDHKQGLELLTSLSAPRWAGDETLSCVATAEAALAARPYNPALAEKLLSLAEEYADEVASSSPSNPSAPVTAWSAVAVAVAADDMRAARLNERISQYAKDFPSKLLACMVHAAAASALVANRPEQAKSLAQQATRNLEHALRAPEVLPTDDVADLNMFLGHMLTYVVRALVDTGSVDQACQLMALVPEARRIGLLGTDVRTDAQALIAETLGNPDEESSIEALAKQACSLAEQNRPAEASRRLSQALEALGSPQPGVRPRETWLIPLCTALAAIGRHTESAQLARSLSGAAEQVQALAASAISTMKAGNVTDARRLAREAADLTQALEDTGNSSFFEGALGMNVTAAMGAAAQALAHVGEKDRALSLVEETGSAGSKKQWSALVSVAAGLRSHEPATTADIIDRQRKNLLAMEVSPQGSQGLIAELSELFVAIGGVDAECTGRILRAVEQVFSRIRASNTPLDAEDLLVLLVMGARHQDESAHQTLTKWEHKRADVPPWHLPIASIAIAHAALGDCESAMNSVNNLNSSYDRAEAFTAVAGYLTGTPVVIRDVSISTGAAFSQTFRSLTLSQMPPDAAQTIDSAVPFAAAALAGDGWYHALPILARLAPSAVERVQDIVFTHRRLY
;
A
#
# COMPACT_ATOMS: atom_id res chain seq x y z
N MET A 1 37.92 3.95 -43.74
CA MET A 1 38.25 3.81 -42.30
C MET A 1 39.20 2.64 -42.20
N GLU A 2 40.30 2.79 -41.48
CA GLU A 2 41.31 1.73 -41.26
C GLU A 2 41.24 1.28 -39.81
N ILE A 3 41.39 -0.03 -39.58
CA ILE A 3 41.24 -0.62 -38.25
C ILE A 3 42.51 -1.38 -37.88
N ALA A 4 43.13 -0.98 -36.78
CA ALA A 4 44.07 -1.83 -36.05
C ALA A 4 43.32 -2.53 -34.93
N SER A 5 43.46 -3.84 -34.80
CA SER A 5 42.70 -4.61 -33.79
C SER A 5 43.59 -5.52 -32.96
N TYR A 6 43.22 -5.67 -31.70
CA TYR A 6 43.79 -6.62 -30.77
C TYR A 6 42.70 -7.25 -29.94
N PHE A 7 42.72 -8.58 -29.84
CA PHE A 7 41.78 -9.37 -29.06
C PHE A 7 42.55 -10.04 -27.94
N ILE A 8 42.29 -9.61 -26.72
CA ILE A 8 42.94 -10.13 -25.51
C ILE A 8 42.34 -11.51 -25.25
N THR A 9 43.17 -12.55 -25.22
CA THR A 9 42.68 -13.91 -24.97
C THR A 9 43.72 -14.80 -24.33
N ASP A 10 43.33 -15.46 -23.22
CA ASP A 10 44.16 -16.45 -22.53
C ASP A 10 44.41 -17.72 -23.39
N ARG A 11 43.53 -18.04 -24.35
CA ARG A 11 43.63 -19.26 -25.20
C ARG A 11 44.87 -19.30 -26.09
N LEU A 12 45.39 -18.15 -26.50
CA LEU A 12 46.55 -18.04 -27.39
C LEU A 12 47.81 -17.53 -26.66
N GLY A 13 47.74 -17.39 -25.33
CA GLY A 13 48.79 -16.72 -24.55
C GLY A 13 48.98 -15.24 -24.89
N ARG A 14 47.95 -14.60 -25.48
CA ARG A 14 47.97 -13.20 -25.95
C ARG A 14 47.20 -12.31 -24.98
N ASN A 15 47.65 -12.27 -23.73
CA ASN A 15 46.97 -11.57 -22.65
C ASN A 15 47.88 -10.67 -21.82
N ASP A 16 49.04 -10.30 -22.37
CA ASP A 16 49.96 -9.39 -21.72
C ASP A 16 50.33 -8.19 -22.61
N ARG A 17 50.97 -7.22 -21.96
CA ARG A 17 51.37 -5.94 -22.53
C ARG A 17 52.38 -6.06 -23.68
N GLU A 18 53.29 -7.02 -23.61
CA GLU A 18 54.33 -7.24 -24.63
C GLU A 18 53.70 -7.77 -25.92
N ASP A 19 52.70 -8.65 -25.80
CA ASP A 19 51.96 -9.21 -26.93
C ASP A 19 51.09 -8.18 -27.62
N PHE A 20 50.43 -7.31 -26.85
CA PHE A 20 49.71 -6.15 -27.38
C PHE A 20 50.64 -5.27 -28.21
N LEU A 21 51.77 -4.83 -27.64
CA LEU A 21 52.73 -3.97 -28.33
C LEU A 21 53.22 -4.66 -29.60
N ARG A 22 53.62 -5.93 -29.52
CA ARG A 22 54.12 -6.69 -30.67
C ARG A 22 53.09 -6.87 -31.80
N ALA A 23 51.81 -6.99 -31.49
CA ALA A 23 50.75 -7.20 -32.49
C ALA A 23 50.25 -5.88 -33.10
N VAL A 24 49.96 -4.89 -32.27
CA VAL A 24 49.40 -3.61 -32.72
C VAL A 24 50.46 -2.77 -33.44
N THR A 25 51.70 -2.78 -32.95
CA THR A 25 52.81 -2.05 -33.58
C THR A 25 53.05 -2.47 -35.02
N ARG A 26 52.94 -3.77 -35.35
CA ARG A 26 53.07 -4.25 -36.72
C ARG A 26 51.96 -3.72 -37.63
N GLN A 27 50.72 -3.66 -37.13
CA GLN A 27 49.58 -3.11 -37.87
C GLN A 27 49.76 -1.60 -38.09
N LEU A 28 50.14 -0.85 -37.05
CA LEU A 28 50.36 0.60 -37.13
C LEU A 28 51.54 0.95 -38.03
N ALA A 29 52.66 0.21 -37.99
CA ALA A 29 53.80 0.43 -38.87
C ALA A 29 53.45 0.23 -40.35
N SER A 30 52.69 -0.83 -40.65
CA SER A 30 52.15 -1.07 -41.99
C SER A 30 51.25 0.06 -42.45
N LEU A 31 50.38 0.57 -41.57
CA LEU A 31 49.51 1.72 -41.88
C LEU A 31 50.31 3.01 -42.05
N ALA A 32 51.40 3.21 -41.31
CA ALA A 32 52.30 4.36 -41.46
C ALA A 32 53.22 4.29 -42.69
N GLY A 33 53.20 3.19 -43.46
CA GLY A 33 54.10 2.99 -44.60
C GLY A 33 55.56 2.78 -44.20
N ARG A 34 55.81 2.31 -42.97
CA ARG A 34 57.15 2.00 -42.46
C ARG A 34 57.41 0.51 -42.58
N ASP A 35 58.66 0.13 -42.88
CA ASP A 35 59.05 -1.29 -42.87
C ASP A 35 58.88 -1.86 -41.46
N ALA A 36 58.11 -2.94 -41.34
CA ALA A 36 57.84 -3.64 -40.08
C ALA A 36 59.05 -4.47 -39.59
N GLY A 37 60.27 -3.97 -39.83
CA GLY A 37 61.51 -4.63 -39.46
C GLY A 37 61.64 -4.72 -37.94
N THR A 38 61.77 -5.97 -37.47
CA THR A 38 62.19 -6.59 -36.19
C THR A 38 62.77 -5.79 -35.00
N THR A 39 62.70 -4.45 -34.93
CA THR A 39 63.11 -3.70 -33.73
C THR A 39 62.08 -3.87 -32.62
N ARG A 40 62.58 -4.24 -31.43
CA ARG A 40 61.80 -4.30 -30.19
C ARG A 40 61.35 -2.88 -29.83
N ILE A 41 60.12 -2.54 -30.18
CA ILE A 41 59.53 -1.23 -29.92
C ILE A 41 59.25 -1.11 -28.44
N ARG A 42 59.78 -0.06 -27.82
CA ARG A 42 59.60 0.19 -26.39
C ARG A 42 58.22 0.79 -26.16
N PRO A 43 57.63 0.61 -24.97
CA PRO A 43 56.35 1.23 -24.63
C PRO A 43 56.31 2.75 -24.87
N GLU A 44 57.42 3.45 -24.65
CA GLU A 44 57.55 4.89 -24.90
C GLU A 44 57.37 5.32 -26.37
N ASP A 45 57.63 4.43 -27.33
CA ASP A 45 57.58 4.75 -28.77
C ASP A 45 56.16 4.56 -29.36
N PHE A 46 55.24 3.93 -28.61
CA PHE A 46 53.90 3.59 -29.06
C PHE A 46 53.03 4.82 -29.44
N PRO A 47 53.05 5.93 -28.68
CA PRO A 47 52.29 7.14 -29.03
C PRO A 47 52.76 7.77 -30.36
N GLU A 48 54.07 7.86 -30.60
CA GLU A 48 54.62 8.41 -31.85
C GLU A 48 54.21 7.57 -33.07
N LEU A 49 54.15 6.24 -32.90
CA LEU A 49 53.69 5.35 -33.95
C LEU A 49 52.19 5.48 -34.23
N CYS A 50 51.37 5.65 -33.18
CA CYS A 50 49.94 5.98 -33.34
C CYS A 50 49.76 7.28 -34.13
N GLU A 51 50.55 8.32 -33.83
CA GLU A 51 50.49 9.59 -34.53
C GLU A 51 50.88 9.47 -36.01
N ALA A 52 51.98 8.77 -36.30
CA ALA A 52 52.43 8.55 -37.68
C ALA A 52 51.39 7.77 -38.51
N ALA A 53 50.81 6.70 -37.94
CA ALA A 53 49.78 5.90 -38.61
C ALA A 53 48.48 6.69 -38.80
N ALA A 54 48.03 7.43 -37.77
CA ALA A 54 46.81 8.24 -37.85
C ALA A 54 46.93 9.36 -38.89
N LYS A 55 48.09 10.04 -38.96
CA LYS A 55 48.36 11.07 -39.97
C LYS A 55 48.42 10.49 -41.37
N ALA A 56 49.08 9.34 -41.56
CA ALA A 56 49.12 8.67 -42.85
C ALA A 56 47.73 8.19 -43.33
N CYS A 57 46.83 7.81 -42.42
CA CYS A 57 45.43 7.53 -42.73
C CYS A 57 44.68 8.82 -43.10
N GLN A 58 44.87 9.90 -42.33
CA GLN A 58 44.23 11.19 -42.56
C GLN A 58 44.61 11.79 -43.93
N ASP A 59 45.89 11.71 -44.31
CA ASP A 59 46.40 12.16 -45.61
C ASP A 59 45.76 11.38 -46.78
N ARG A 60 45.31 10.15 -46.52
CA ARG A 60 44.53 9.30 -47.45
C ARG A 60 43.01 9.55 -47.38
N GLY A 61 42.56 10.54 -46.63
CA GLY A 61 41.13 10.82 -46.42
C GLY A 61 40.41 9.78 -45.56
N GLN A 62 41.14 8.95 -44.80
CA GLN A 62 40.61 7.89 -43.96
C GLN A 62 40.86 8.20 -42.47
N ARG A 63 40.05 7.58 -41.59
CA ARG A 63 40.23 7.64 -40.13
C ARG A 63 40.77 6.31 -39.60
N LEU A 64 41.73 6.37 -38.69
CA LEU A 64 42.24 5.22 -37.95
C LEU A 64 41.38 4.91 -36.72
N VAL A 65 41.05 3.64 -36.52
CA VAL A 65 40.41 3.11 -35.31
C VAL A 65 41.27 2.03 -34.70
N LEU A 66 41.62 2.17 -33.41
CA LEU A 66 42.22 1.09 -32.62
C LEU A 66 41.13 0.39 -31.82
N LEU A 67 40.88 -0.88 -32.15
CA LEU A 67 39.94 -1.74 -31.45
C LEU A 67 40.70 -2.67 -30.50
N VAL A 68 40.42 -2.59 -29.20
CA VAL A 68 40.96 -3.50 -28.19
C VAL A 68 39.82 -4.24 -27.51
N ASP A 69 39.69 -5.51 -27.79
CA ASP A 69 38.62 -6.36 -27.25
C ASP A 69 39.10 -7.14 -26.03
N GLY A 70 38.31 -7.14 -24.95
CA GLY A 70 38.54 -7.94 -23.75
C GLY A 70 39.52 -7.35 -22.75
N LEU A 71 39.46 -6.03 -22.48
CA LEU A 71 40.34 -5.35 -21.52
C LEU A 71 40.31 -5.97 -20.11
N ASP A 72 39.21 -6.63 -19.75
CA ASP A 72 39.03 -7.40 -18.51
C ASP A 72 39.90 -8.67 -18.41
N GLU A 73 40.45 -9.16 -19.53
CA GLU A 73 41.30 -10.35 -19.59
C GLU A 73 42.82 -10.05 -19.47
N ASP A 74 43.20 -8.80 -19.24
CA ASP A 74 44.62 -8.41 -19.13
C ASP A 74 45.28 -9.02 -17.88
N ARG A 75 46.26 -9.89 -18.11
CA ARG A 75 47.02 -10.57 -17.06
C ARG A 75 47.96 -9.62 -16.31
N GLY A 76 48.46 -8.57 -16.98
CA GLY A 76 49.35 -7.56 -16.40
C GLY A 76 48.69 -6.84 -15.24
N ALA A 77 47.42 -6.45 -15.41
CA ALA A 77 46.58 -5.83 -14.40
C ALA A 77 46.34 -6.72 -13.16
N SER A 78 46.19 -8.03 -13.36
CA SER A 78 45.86 -8.98 -12.27
C SER A 78 47.08 -9.41 -11.43
N SER A 79 48.30 -9.20 -11.95
CA SER A 79 49.55 -9.71 -11.35
C SER A 79 50.39 -8.62 -10.66
N GLY A 80 49.87 -7.39 -10.54
CA GLY A 80 50.63 -6.23 -10.06
C GLY A 80 51.67 -5.71 -11.07
N GLY A 81 51.56 -6.11 -12.35
CA GLY A 81 52.35 -5.60 -13.46
C GLY A 81 51.69 -4.39 -14.13
N LEU A 82 52.30 -3.89 -15.21
CA LEU A 82 51.77 -2.76 -16.00
C LEU A 82 50.73 -3.26 -17.02
N SER A 83 49.60 -2.57 -17.10
CA SER A 83 48.44 -2.95 -17.91
C SER A 83 48.54 -2.49 -19.38
N ILE A 84 47.78 -3.14 -20.26
CA ILE A 84 47.51 -2.71 -21.63
C ILE A 84 46.72 -1.40 -21.62
N ALA A 85 45.81 -1.23 -20.66
CA ALA A 85 45.00 -0.01 -20.52
C ALA A 85 45.86 1.25 -20.34
N ALA A 86 46.95 1.15 -19.56
CA ALA A 86 47.88 2.25 -19.32
C ALA A 86 48.72 2.66 -20.56
N LEU A 87 48.77 1.83 -21.61
CA LEU A 87 49.44 2.17 -22.88
C LEU A 87 48.60 3.01 -23.83
N LEU A 88 47.27 3.06 -23.62
CA LEU A 88 46.38 3.69 -24.57
C LEU A 88 46.57 5.23 -24.53
N PRO A 89 46.62 5.91 -25.69
CA PRO A 89 46.78 7.36 -25.74
C PRO A 89 45.66 8.09 -25.00
N ARG A 90 46.02 8.99 -24.07
CA ARG A 90 45.06 9.90 -23.41
C ARG A 90 44.35 10.81 -24.41
N ASN A 91 45.11 11.33 -25.40
CA ASN A 91 44.63 12.21 -26.45
C ASN A 91 44.92 11.57 -27.82
N PRO A 92 43.96 10.86 -28.44
CA PRO A 92 44.15 10.23 -29.74
C PRO A 92 44.49 11.25 -30.84
N PRO A 93 45.60 11.10 -31.58
CA PRO A 93 46.05 12.07 -32.58
C PRO A 93 45.23 12.00 -33.88
N ALA A 94 45.26 13.08 -34.68
CA ALA A 94 44.75 13.12 -36.06
C ALA A 94 43.34 12.51 -36.28
N SER A 95 42.39 12.82 -35.38
CA SER A 95 41.01 12.30 -35.40
C SER A 95 40.87 10.78 -35.22
N MET A 96 41.91 10.10 -34.73
CA MET A 96 41.88 8.68 -34.39
C MET A 96 40.81 8.39 -33.32
N ARG A 97 40.22 7.20 -33.37
CA ARG A 97 39.31 6.69 -32.32
C ARG A 97 39.90 5.44 -31.69
N ILE A 98 39.69 5.28 -30.40
CA ILE A 98 40.00 4.06 -29.67
C ILE A 98 38.69 3.50 -29.17
N VAL A 99 38.42 2.24 -29.48
CA VAL A 99 37.26 1.49 -29.01
C VAL A 99 37.79 0.35 -28.17
N VAL A 100 37.37 0.33 -26.91
CA VAL A 100 37.70 -0.76 -26.00
C VAL A 100 36.43 -1.50 -25.61
N THR A 101 36.53 -2.80 -25.42
CA THR A 101 35.48 -3.60 -24.79
C THR A 101 36.04 -4.21 -23.50
N GLY A 102 35.19 -4.37 -22.51
CA GLY A 102 35.54 -5.00 -21.25
C GLY A 102 34.31 -5.22 -20.41
N ARG A 103 34.40 -6.14 -19.46
CA ARG A 103 33.35 -6.33 -18.45
C ARG A 103 33.54 -5.36 -17.28
N PRO A 104 32.47 -5.07 -16.50
CA PRO A 104 32.55 -4.21 -15.32
C PRO A 104 33.48 -4.74 -14.21
N SER A 105 33.83 -6.03 -14.25
CA SER A 105 34.71 -6.68 -13.28
C SER A 105 35.72 -7.58 -14.00
N PRO A 106 37.03 -7.42 -13.71
CA PRO A 106 37.64 -6.44 -12.78
C PRO A 106 37.50 -4.97 -13.22
N PRO A 107 37.61 -4.00 -12.29
CA PRO A 107 37.59 -2.56 -12.62
C PRO A 107 38.84 -2.14 -13.42
N ILE A 108 38.84 -0.90 -13.92
CA ILE A 108 39.99 -0.34 -14.64
C ILE A 108 41.24 -0.38 -13.73
N PRO A 109 42.39 -0.89 -14.23
CA PRO A 109 43.60 -1.05 -13.45
C PRO A 109 44.09 0.24 -12.77
N ASP A 110 44.68 0.09 -11.57
CA ASP A 110 45.14 1.22 -10.75
C ASP A 110 46.29 2.03 -11.38
N ASP A 111 47.03 1.43 -12.31
CA ASP A 111 48.11 2.08 -13.05
C ASP A 111 47.61 3.02 -14.17
N VAL A 112 46.30 3.04 -14.44
CA VAL A 112 45.66 4.01 -15.34
C VAL A 112 45.43 5.33 -14.58
N PRO A 113 46.00 6.46 -15.06
CA PRO A 113 45.89 7.77 -14.42
C PRO A 113 44.44 8.25 -14.17
N PRO A 114 44.18 9.04 -13.11
CA PRO A 114 42.84 9.56 -12.79
C PRO A 114 42.20 10.40 -13.89
N ASP A 115 43.01 11.13 -14.65
CA ASP A 115 42.61 12.02 -15.76
C ASP A 115 42.42 11.29 -17.10
N HIS A 116 42.62 9.96 -17.13
CA HIS A 116 42.48 9.18 -18.36
C HIS A 116 41.00 9.10 -18.81
N PRO A 117 40.68 9.28 -20.10
CA PRO A 117 39.30 9.16 -20.61
C PRO A 117 38.61 7.83 -20.33
N LEU A 118 39.39 6.79 -20.04
CA LEU A 118 38.87 5.47 -19.68
C LEU A 118 38.13 5.49 -18.34
N ARG A 119 38.50 6.39 -17.41
CA ARG A 119 37.82 6.57 -16.12
C ARG A 119 36.58 7.47 -16.22
N ALA A 120 36.31 8.08 -17.38
CA ALA A 120 35.15 8.94 -17.55
C ALA A 120 33.86 8.11 -17.78
N PRO A 121 32.82 8.25 -16.96
CA PRO A 121 31.61 7.41 -17.09
C PRO A 121 30.87 7.63 -18.42
N GLY A 122 30.96 8.83 -19.01
CA GLY A 122 30.27 9.18 -20.26
C GLY A 122 30.71 8.42 -21.52
N ILE A 123 31.86 7.72 -21.48
CA ILE A 123 32.38 6.93 -22.62
C ILE A 123 31.83 5.50 -22.68
N ILE A 124 31.18 5.03 -21.61
CA ILE A 124 30.68 3.66 -21.51
C ILE A 124 29.43 3.50 -22.37
N ARG A 125 29.36 2.39 -23.13
CA ARG A 125 28.21 1.99 -23.92
C ARG A 125 27.90 0.53 -23.61
N ALA A 126 26.80 0.27 -22.90
CA ALA A 126 26.37 -1.07 -22.57
C ALA A 126 25.90 -1.79 -23.85
N LEU A 127 26.37 -3.02 -24.05
CA LEU A 127 25.98 -3.88 -25.17
C LEU A 127 24.96 -4.91 -24.68
N ALA A 128 23.88 -5.10 -25.44
CA ALA A 128 22.90 -6.15 -25.14
C ALA A 128 23.51 -7.55 -25.37
N PRO A 129 23.14 -8.56 -24.57
CA PRO A 129 23.60 -9.94 -24.75
C PRO A 129 23.28 -10.48 -26.16
N TRP A 130 24.22 -11.21 -26.77
CA TRP A 130 24.00 -11.81 -28.09
C TRP A 130 23.46 -13.25 -27.97
N PRO A 131 22.28 -13.58 -28.53
CA PRO A 131 21.60 -14.88 -28.33
C PRO A 131 22.35 -16.14 -28.80
N HIS A 132 23.40 -15.99 -29.60
CA HIS A 132 24.15 -17.10 -30.20
C HIS A 132 25.60 -17.22 -29.72
N ALA A 133 25.96 -16.56 -28.62
CA ALA A 133 27.29 -16.61 -28.02
C ALA A 133 27.58 -17.94 -27.27
N ALA A 134 27.51 -19.09 -27.95
CA ALA A 134 27.71 -20.42 -27.37
C ALA A 134 29.13 -20.68 -26.81
N GLY A 135 30.11 -19.82 -27.13
CA GLY A 135 31.52 -19.96 -26.71
C GLY A 135 31.80 -19.62 -25.24
N ILE A 136 30.90 -18.90 -24.56
CA ILE A 136 31.08 -18.39 -23.18
C ILE A 136 31.06 -19.53 -22.14
N SER A 137 30.27 -20.58 -22.36
CA SER A 137 30.10 -21.72 -21.43
C SER A 137 31.39 -22.54 -21.22
N SER A 138 32.22 -22.70 -22.25
CA SER A 138 33.44 -23.53 -22.19
C SER A 138 34.62 -22.95 -21.39
N LEU A 139 34.64 -21.62 -21.17
CA LEU A 139 35.68 -20.93 -20.40
C LEU A 139 35.27 -20.80 -18.93
N ALA A 140 34.01 -20.46 -18.67
CA ALA A 140 33.45 -20.43 -17.32
C ALA A 140 33.54 -21.80 -16.64
N ARG A 141 33.33 -22.91 -17.38
CA ARG A 141 33.55 -24.27 -16.88
C ARG A 141 34.98 -24.53 -16.38
N ARG A 142 36.01 -24.06 -17.09
CA ARG A 142 37.41 -24.25 -16.65
C ARG A 142 37.77 -23.42 -15.42
N GLU A 143 37.14 -22.26 -15.26
CA GLU A 143 37.30 -21.46 -14.05
C GLU A 143 36.61 -22.13 -12.85
N LEU A 144 35.45 -22.76 -13.09
CA LEU A 144 34.77 -23.61 -12.13
C LEU A 144 35.63 -24.81 -11.71
N ASP A 145 36.25 -25.51 -12.67
CA ASP A 145 37.16 -26.64 -12.41
C ASP A 145 38.33 -26.20 -11.52
N ARG A 146 38.92 -25.02 -11.76
CA ARG A 146 39.99 -24.48 -10.91
C ARG A 146 39.55 -24.23 -9.46
N LEU A 147 38.29 -23.85 -9.23
CA LEU A 147 37.74 -23.70 -7.88
C LEU A 147 37.47 -25.07 -7.23
N LEU A 148 37.00 -26.04 -8.01
CA LEU A 148 36.75 -27.41 -7.55
C LEU A 148 38.05 -28.13 -7.19
N ASP A 149 39.17 -27.80 -7.85
CA ASP A 149 40.51 -28.35 -7.55
C ASP A 149 41.11 -27.80 -6.24
N ASP A 150 40.64 -26.66 -5.71
CA ASP A 150 41.08 -26.10 -4.42
C ASP A 150 40.11 -26.52 -3.29
N GLU A 151 40.38 -27.65 -2.65
CA GLU A 151 39.56 -28.17 -1.55
C GLU A 151 39.52 -27.25 -0.31
N GLN A 152 40.56 -26.44 -0.07
CA GLN A 152 40.67 -25.64 1.16
C GLN A 152 39.92 -24.32 1.08
N ALA A 153 39.91 -23.68 -0.09
CA ALA A 153 39.28 -22.38 -0.28
C ALA A 153 38.27 -22.36 -1.42
N GLY A 154 38.54 -23.03 -2.54
CA GLY A 154 37.68 -22.99 -3.72
C GLY A 154 36.36 -23.74 -3.53
N VAL A 155 36.39 -24.97 -3.02
CA VAL A 155 35.19 -25.78 -2.74
C VAL A 155 34.28 -25.11 -1.69
N PRO A 156 34.77 -24.60 -0.55
CA PRO A 156 33.93 -23.87 0.40
C PRO A 156 33.29 -22.61 -0.17
N LEU A 157 34.03 -21.81 -0.95
CA LEU A 157 33.51 -20.59 -1.56
C LEU A 157 32.43 -20.90 -2.61
N LEU A 158 32.70 -21.86 -3.50
CA LEU A 158 31.76 -22.28 -4.52
C LEU A 158 30.51 -22.92 -3.90
N GLY A 159 30.69 -23.74 -2.87
CA GLY A 159 29.59 -24.34 -2.11
C GLY A 159 28.64 -23.32 -1.49
N LEU A 160 29.18 -22.28 -0.84
CA LEU A 160 28.39 -21.18 -0.30
C LEU A 160 27.68 -20.38 -1.40
N LEU A 161 28.34 -20.08 -2.53
CA LEU A 161 27.71 -19.33 -3.63
C LEU A 161 26.60 -20.14 -4.32
N VAL A 162 26.74 -21.46 -4.40
CA VAL A 162 25.70 -22.36 -4.93
C VAL A 162 24.52 -22.47 -3.97
N ALA A 163 24.80 -22.66 -2.68
CA ALA A 163 23.79 -22.78 -1.62
C ALA A 163 23.03 -21.46 -1.40
N ALA A 164 23.73 -20.32 -1.45
CA ALA A 164 23.17 -19.01 -1.14
C ALA A 164 22.09 -18.56 -2.11
N ARG A 165 22.12 -19.05 -3.37
CA ARG A 165 21.17 -18.69 -4.45
C ARG A 165 20.91 -17.18 -4.57
N GLY A 166 21.93 -16.38 -4.26
CA GLY A 166 21.87 -14.94 -4.11
C GLY A 166 23.27 -14.36 -4.00
N SER A 167 23.36 -13.05 -3.72
CA SER A 167 24.65 -12.37 -3.78
C SER A 167 25.36 -12.39 -2.45
N LEU A 168 26.62 -12.81 -2.40
CA LEU A 168 27.45 -12.71 -1.20
C LEU A 168 28.63 -11.78 -1.48
N THR A 169 28.93 -10.87 -0.55
CA THR A 169 30.11 -10.02 -0.69
C THR A 169 31.39 -10.82 -0.38
N ALA A 170 32.54 -10.34 -0.84
CA ALA A 170 33.83 -10.93 -0.46
C ALA A 170 34.06 -10.93 1.07
N THR A 171 33.45 -9.98 1.79
CA THR A 171 33.50 -9.91 3.25
C THR A 171 32.65 -11.01 3.90
N ASP A 172 31.44 -11.25 3.38
CA ASP A 172 30.55 -12.32 3.85
C ASP A 172 31.20 -13.69 3.66
N LEU A 173 31.74 -13.93 2.45
CA LEU A 173 32.44 -15.17 2.11
C LEU A 173 33.68 -15.39 2.99
N ALA A 174 34.47 -14.34 3.23
CA ALA A 174 35.63 -14.43 4.12
C ALA A 174 35.23 -14.82 5.55
N ARG A 175 34.13 -14.26 6.05
CA ARG A 175 33.60 -14.57 7.39
C ARG A 175 33.08 -16.01 7.47
N LEU A 176 32.27 -16.44 6.50
CA LEU A 176 31.65 -17.77 6.49
C LEU A 176 32.67 -18.90 6.34
N VAL A 177 33.71 -18.70 5.53
CA VAL A 177 34.78 -19.70 5.33
C VAL A 177 35.88 -19.59 6.41
N GLY A 178 35.91 -18.50 7.19
CA GLY A 178 36.97 -18.25 8.16
C GLY A 178 38.33 -17.87 7.53
N LEU A 179 38.30 -17.24 6.35
CA LEU A 179 39.48 -16.80 5.60
C LEU A 179 39.74 -15.30 5.77
N ARG A 180 40.97 -14.86 5.47
CA ARG A 180 41.28 -13.43 5.41
C ARG A 180 40.65 -12.80 4.16
N PRO A 181 40.01 -11.62 4.24
CA PRO A 181 39.37 -10.96 3.10
C PRO A 181 40.26 -10.84 1.86
N TYR A 182 41.55 -10.53 2.04
CA TYR A 182 42.53 -10.46 0.95
C TYR A 182 42.67 -11.77 0.15
N ARG A 183 42.58 -12.94 0.80
CA ARG A 183 42.70 -14.24 0.12
C ARG A 183 41.46 -14.51 -0.74
N VAL A 184 40.27 -14.15 -0.25
CA VAL A 184 39.01 -14.27 -0.98
C VAL A 184 38.97 -13.31 -2.16
N ASP A 185 39.30 -12.04 -1.94
CA ASP A 185 39.38 -11.01 -2.99
C ASP A 185 40.36 -11.41 -4.11
N ARG A 186 41.53 -11.98 -3.76
CA ARG A 186 42.49 -12.49 -4.74
C ARG A 186 41.95 -13.67 -5.56
N LEU A 187 41.23 -14.60 -4.93
CA LEU A 187 40.62 -15.74 -5.62
C LEU A 187 39.50 -15.29 -6.56
N LEU A 188 38.67 -14.34 -6.12
CA LEU A 188 37.57 -13.78 -6.92
C LEU A 188 38.08 -12.90 -8.07
N ARG A 189 39.13 -12.09 -7.87
CA ARG A 189 39.79 -11.31 -8.94
C ARG A 189 40.50 -12.19 -9.97
N GLY A 190 40.99 -13.37 -9.57
CA GLY A 190 41.63 -14.33 -10.47
C GLY A 190 40.65 -15.05 -11.41
N ILE A 191 39.35 -14.85 -11.21
CA ILE A 191 38.26 -15.45 -11.99
C ILE A 191 37.64 -14.32 -12.80
N THR A 192 37.50 -14.49 -14.12
CA THR A 192 36.98 -13.42 -14.98
C THR A 192 35.52 -13.14 -14.67
N GLY A 193 35.01 -11.95 -15.03
CA GLY A 193 33.58 -11.58 -14.91
C GLY A 193 32.59 -12.43 -15.73
N ARG A 194 33.02 -13.62 -16.17
CA ARG A 194 32.26 -14.67 -16.88
C ARG A 194 31.61 -15.66 -15.92
N SER A 195 32.31 -15.98 -14.82
CA SER A 195 31.83 -16.92 -13.81
C SER A 195 31.15 -16.21 -12.65
N PHE A 196 31.58 -14.98 -12.34
CA PHE A 196 30.93 -14.12 -11.37
C PHE A 196 30.48 -12.80 -12.01
N ILE A 197 29.23 -12.44 -11.78
CA ILE A 197 28.69 -11.13 -12.13
C ILE A 197 28.59 -10.32 -10.84
N PRO A 198 28.86 -9.00 -10.86
CA PRO A 198 28.46 -8.11 -9.78
C PRO A 198 26.97 -8.29 -9.51
N GLY A 199 26.64 -8.89 -8.38
CA GLY A 199 25.27 -8.97 -7.91
C GLY A 199 24.83 -7.60 -7.43
N THR A 200 23.56 -7.29 -7.62
CA THR A 200 22.87 -6.31 -6.81
C THR A 200 21.99 -7.11 -5.86
N HIS A 201 22.11 -6.89 -4.54
CA HIS A 201 20.97 -7.15 -3.67
C HIS A 201 19.89 -6.23 -4.22
N GLY A 202 18.86 -6.80 -4.87
CA GLY A 202 18.00 -6.12 -5.84
C GLY A 202 17.16 -4.94 -5.33
N GLN A 203 17.60 -4.21 -4.30
CA GLN A 203 16.86 -3.20 -3.56
C GLN A 203 17.73 -2.05 -2.99
N VAL A 204 19.05 -1.94 -3.26
CA VAL A 204 19.89 -0.86 -2.69
C VAL A 204 20.25 0.22 -3.72
N LEU A 205 19.68 1.43 -3.56
CA LEU A 205 20.03 2.66 -4.29
C LEU A 205 21.36 3.30 -3.82
N ILE A 206 22.00 2.75 -2.79
CA ILE A 206 23.23 3.32 -2.20
C ILE A 206 24.42 3.00 -3.12
N SER A 207 24.59 3.86 -4.13
CA SER A 207 25.59 3.77 -5.18
C SER A 207 27.03 4.14 -4.77
N ASP A 208 27.38 4.20 -3.48
CA ASP A 208 28.71 4.65 -3.02
C ASP A 208 29.43 3.62 -2.14
N LEU A 209 29.32 2.34 -2.47
CA LEU A 209 30.17 1.33 -1.82
C LEU A 209 31.50 1.23 -2.60
N PRO A 210 32.65 1.59 -2.00
CA PRO A 210 33.95 1.45 -2.66
C PRO A 210 34.20 -0.01 -3.07
N THR A 211 35.02 -0.17 -4.10
CA THR A 211 35.35 -1.36 -4.92
C THR A 211 35.58 -2.72 -4.21
N GLY A 212 35.59 -2.78 -2.88
CA GLY A 212 35.67 -4.02 -2.08
C GLY A 212 34.34 -4.53 -1.51
N LYS A 213 33.20 -3.94 -1.88
CA LYS A 213 31.87 -4.26 -1.34
C LYS A 213 30.85 -4.69 -2.42
N HIS A 214 31.30 -5.05 -3.61
CA HIS A 214 30.40 -5.54 -4.64
C HIS A 214 29.96 -6.98 -4.30
N PRO A 215 28.65 -7.27 -4.27
CA PRO A 215 28.15 -8.63 -4.13
C PRO A 215 28.61 -9.49 -5.31
N HIS A 216 28.95 -10.75 -5.07
CA HIS A 216 29.30 -11.71 -6.12
C HIS A 216 28.18 -12.75 -6.27
N VAL A 217 27.75 -12.98 -7.51
CA VAL A 217 26.77 -14.02 -7.89
C VAL A 217 27.36 -14.86 -9.01
N LEU A 218 27.05 -16.16 -9.04
CA LEU A 218 27.37 -17.02 -10.19
C LEU A 218 26.67 -16.50 -11.45
N GLY A 219 27.43 -16.26 -12.51
CA GLY A 219 26.97 -15.45 -13.65
C GLY A 219 25.79 -16.02 -14.43
N HIS A 220 25.53 -17.34 -14.34
CA HIS A 220 24.40 -17.98 -15.02
C HIS A 220 23.87 -19.19 -14.24
N GLU A 221 22.56 -19.44 -14.34
CA GLU A 221 21.88 -20.58 -13.71
C GLU A 221 22.43 -21.94 -14.18
N GLU A 222 22.93 -22.01 -15.41
CA GLU A 222 23.59 -23.21 -15.95
C GLU A 222 24.91 -23.52 -15.22
N LEU A 223 25.70 -22.50 -14.88
CA LEU A 223 26.94 -22.67 -14.10
C LEU A 223 26.64 -23.10 -12.66
N ARG A 224 25.57 -22.57 -12.07
CA ARG A 224 25.11 -23.02 -10.74
C ARG A 224 24.72 -24.49 -10.76
N ARG A 225 23.99 -24.94 -11.78
CA ARG A 225 23.58 -26.34 -11.94
C ARG A 225 24.77 -27.27 -12.14
N GLU A 226 25.75 -26.86 -12.93
CA GLU A 226 27.00 -27.60 -13.14
C GLU A 226 27.83 -27.67 -11.85
N ALA A 227 27.98 -26.56 -11.14
CA ALA A 227 28.65 -26.51 -9.84
C ALA A 227 27.95 -27.41 -8.80
N LEU A 228 26.62 -27.37 -8.74
CA LEU A 228 25.83 -28.24 -7.87
C LEU A 228 26.05 -29.72 -8.20
N THR A 229 26.08 -30.07 -9.49
CA THR A 229 26.34 -31.44 -9.93
C THR A 229 27.75 -31.91 -9.55
N ALA A 230 28.75 -31.02 -9.65
CA ALA A 230 30.14 -31.33 -9.32
C ALA A 230 30.40 -31.38 -7.80
N LEU A 231 29.76 -30.50 -7.03
CA LEU A 231 29.89 -30.45 -5.56
C LEU A 231 29.11 -31.58 -4.86
N GLY A 232 28.04 -32.07 -5.49
CA GLY A 232 27.13 -33.04 -4.89
C GLY A 232 26.26 -32.40 -3.80
N ASP A 233 26.38 -32.92 -2.57
CA ASP A 233 25.61 -32.43 -1.44
C ASP A 233 26.11 -31.07 -0.91
N VAL A 234 25.24 -30.07 -0.96
CA VAL A 234 25.50 -28.70 -0.48
C VAL A 234 24.81 -28.38 0.85
N THR A 235 24.13 -29.34 1.48
CA THR A 235 23.37 -29.11 2.73
C THR A 235 24.23 -28.56 3.85
N ARG A 236 25.51 -28.97 3.95
CA ARG A 236 26.45 -28.39 4.94
C ARG A 236 26.64 -26.88 4.80
N PHE A 237 26.53 -26.35 3.58
CA PHE A 237 26.70 -24.92 3.29
C PHE A 237 25.39 -24.17 3.54
N GLU A 238 24.25 -24.79 3.28
CA GLU A 238 22.92 -24.28 3.68
C GLU A 238 22.84 -24.17 5.20
N GLU A 239 23.25 -25.21 5.95
CA GLU A 239 23.34 -25.21 7.42
C GLU A 239 24.23 -24.08 7.96
N GLN A 240 25.36 -23.78 7.30
CA GLN A 240 26.21 -22.64 7.66
C GLN A 240 25.50 -21.30 7.48
N LEU A 241 24.75 -21.12 6.38
CA LEU A 241 23.96 -19.91 6.16
C LEU A 241 22.82 -19.78 7.19
N HIS A 242 22.20 -20.89 7.57
CA HIS A 242 21.17 -20.91 8.60
C HIS A 242 21.71 -20.55 9.99
N ALA A 243 22.85 -21.12 10.39
CA ALA A 243 23.51 -20.78 11.65
C ALA A 243 23.91 -19.29 11.68
N TRP A 244 24.43 -18.78 10.56
CA TRP A 244 24.79 -17.37 10.42
C TRP A 244 23.58 -16.43 10.56
N ALA A 245 22.44 -16.80 9.98
CA ALA A 245 21.20 -16.05 10.15
C ALA A 245 20.70 -16.06 11.60
N GLU A 246 20.77 -17.20 12.29
CA GLU A 246 20.34 -17.32 13.68
C GLU A 246 21.25 -16.53 14.65
N ASP A 247 22.56 -16.48 14.40
CA ASP A 247 23.48 -15.63 15.16
C ASP A 247 23.09 -14.15 15.07
N TYR A 248 22.71 -13.67 13.88
CA TYR A 248 22.26 -12.28 13.68
C TYR A 248 20.88 -12.03 14.28
N ARG A 249 20.00 -13.03 14.21
CA ARG A 249 18.68 -12.99 14.86
C ARG A 249 18.80 -12.85 16.38
N ALA A 250 19.68 -13.62 17.01
CA ALA A 250 19.95 -13.55 18.45
C ALA A 250 20.52 -12.19 18.89
N GLN A 251 21.15 -11.44 17.98
CA GLN A 251 21.65 -10.08 18.20
C GLN A 251 20.60 -8.99 17.89
N GLY A 252 19.41 -9.36 17.43
CA GLY A 252 18.34 -8.42 17.08
C GLY A 252 18.58 -7.64 15.79
N TRP A 253 19.26 -8.24 14.81
CA TRP A 253 19.50 -7.65 13.48
C TRP A 253 20.13 -6.24 13.54
N PRO A 254 21.36 -6.10 14.08
CA PRO A 254 22.03 -4.81 14.22
C PRO A 254 22.19 -4.06 12.88
N SER A 255 22.50 -2.77 12.94
CA SER A 255 22.58 -1.93 11.73
C SER A 255 23.62 -2.41 10.71
N ASP A 256 24.67 -3.13 11.15
CA ASP A 256 25.69 -3.78 10.32
C ASP A 256 25.24 -5.14 9.74
N THR A 257 23.96 -5.50 9.85
CA THR A 257 23.41 -6.73 9.27
C THR A 257 23.72 -6.82 7.76
N PRO A 258 24.34 -7.93 7.30
CA PRO A 258 24.62 -8.19 5.89
C PRO A 258 23.35 -8.13 5.04
N SER A 259 23.42 -7.44 3.90
CA SER A 259 22.32 -7.32 2.95
C SER A 259 21.82 -8.68 2.45
N TYR A 260 22.69 -9.69 2.33
CA TYR A 260 22.27 -11.05 1.99
C TYR A 260 21.19 -11.58 2.94
N LEU A 261 21.38 -11.44 4.27
CA LEU A 261 20.44 -11.94 5.27
C LEU A 261 19.09 -11.19 5.24
N LEU A 262 19.10 -9.95 4.77
CA LEU A 262 17.90 -9.12 4.67
C LEU A 262 17.13 -9.32 3.36
N TYR A 263 17.79 -9.59 2.24
CA TYR A 263 17.13 -9.57 0.91
C TYR A 263 17.17 -10.90 0.17
N ASP A 264 18.30 -11.61 0.21
CA ASP A 264 18.53 -12.80 -0.61
C ASP A 264 18.24 -14.10 0.16
N TYR A 265 18.50 -14.13 1.47
CA TYR A 265 18.24 -15.29 2.33
C TYR A 265 16.75 -15.69 2.38
N PRO A 266 15.77 -14.76 2.51
CA PRO A 266 14.34 -15.10 2.39
C PRO A 266 13.99 -15.73 1.03
N ARG A 267 14.56 -15.22 -0.07
CA ARG A 267 14.36 -15.78 -1.42
C ARG A 267 14.94 -17.19 -1.53
N MET A 268 16.11 -17.41 -0.94
CA MET A 268 16.73 -18.74 -0.85
C MET A 268 15.80 -19.70 -0.10
N LEU A 269 15.28 -19.32 1.08
CA LEU A 269 14.33 -20.13 1.84
C LEU A 269 13.07 -20.45 1.03
N HIS A 270 12.47 -19.44 0.38
CA HIS A 270 11.31 -19.65 -0.48
C HIS A 270 11.61 -20.67 -1.61
N SER A 271 12.76 -20.53 -2.28
CA SER A 271 13.16 -21.43 -3.37
C SER A 271 13.53 -22.85 -2.91
N SER A 272 13.95 -23.01 -1.65
CA SER A 272 14.25 -24.31 -1.04
C SER A 272 12.99 -25.01 -0.50
N GLY A 273 11.91 -24.26 -0.32
CA GLY A 273 10.65 -24.74 0.24
C GLY A 273 10.58 -24.71 1.77
N ASP A 274 11.60 -24.19 2.47
CA ASP A 274 11.64 -24.02 3.94
C ASP A 274 10.73 -22.86 4.38
N SER A 275 9.43 -23.13 4.38
CA SER A 275 8.39 -22.15 4.73
C SER A 275 8.40 -21.75 6.20
N GLU A 276 8.74 -22.67 7.10
CA GLU A 276 8.73 -22.40 8.55
C GLU A 276 9.81 -21.38 8.91
N ARG A 277 11.04 -21.58 8.41
CA ARG A 277 12.12 -20.65 8.67
C ARG A 277 11.90 -19.30 7.99
N LEU A 278 11.31 -19.29 6.79
CA LEU A 278 10.90 -18.06 6.12
C LEU A 278 9.90 -17.28 6.97
N THR A 279 8.82 -17.92 7.42
CA THR A 279 7.82 -17.27 8.28
C THR A 279 8.46 -16.77 9.59
N ALA A 280 9.36 -17.53 10.20
CA ALA A 280 10.03 -17.13 11.44
C ALA A 280 10.89 -15.86 11.30
N ILE A 281 11.62 -15.68 10.19
CA ILE A 281 12.41 -14.46 9.96
C ILE A 281 11.56 -13.28 9.50
N VAL A 282 10.47 -13.54 8.78
CA VAL A 282 9.54 -12.49 8.33
C VAL A 282 8.77 -11.92 9.50
N LEU A 283 8.39 -12.76 10.47
CA LEU A 283 7.71 -12.36 11.70
C LEU A 283 8.60 -11.70 12.74
N ASP A 284 9.92 -11.64 12.54
CA ASP A 284 10.84 -11.01 13.48
C ASP A 284 10.70 -9.47 13.42
N PRO A 285 10.16 -8.80 14.46
CA PRO A 285 9.92 -7.37 14.43
C PRO A 285 11.23 -6.56 14.40
N TYR A 286 12.35 -7.11 14.90
CA TYR A 286 13.64 -6.45 14.82
C TYR A 286 14.19 -6.47 13.39
N ARG A 287 14.00 -7.58 12.66
CA ARG A 287 14.35 -7.64 11.22
C ARG A 287 13.51 -6.67 10.40
N GLN A 288 12.20 -6.61 10.67
CA GLN A 288 11.31 -5.65 10.02
C GLN A 288 11.77 -4.22 10.24
N ARG A 289 12.16 -3.87 11.48
CA ARG A 289 12.73 -2.55 11.77
C ARG A 289 14.04 -2.32 11.04
N ALA A 290 14.93 -3.31 10.95
CA ALA A 290 16.18 -3.21 10.19
C ALA A 290 15.97 -3.00 8.68
N LEU A 291 14.88 -3.54 8.10
CA LEU A 291 14.45 -3.27 6.73
C LEU A 291 13.89 -1.84 6.59
N LEU A 292 13.09 -1.39 7.56
CA LEU A 292 12.52 -0.04 7.57
C LEU A 292 13.60 1.04 7.74
N GLU A 293 14.63 0.79 8.54
CA GLU A 293 15.83 1.65 8.65
C GLU A 293 16.61 1.77 7.33
N ARG A 294 16.45 0.79 6.42
CA ARG A 294 17.00 0.81 5.05
C ARG A 294 15.98 1.26 4.00
N ALA A 295 14.85 1.83 4.44
CA ALA A 295 13.74 2.25 3.58
C ALA A 295 13.30 1.15 2.58
N SER A 296 13.26 -0.10 3.06
CA SER A 296 12.82 -1.29 2.31
C SER A 296 11.44 -1.77 2.78
N LEU A 297 10.47 -0.84 2.81
CA LEU A 297 9.08 -1.13 3.17
C LEU A 297 8.44 -2.09 2.17
N ASP A 298 8.74 -1.91 0.89
CA ASP A 298 8.38 -2.77 -0.24
C ASP A 298 8.77 -4.24 -0.01
N THR A 299 10.02 -4.47 0.40
CA THR A 299 10.53 -5.81 0.71
C THR A 299 9.82 -6.40 1.92
N ALA A 300 9.70 -5.65 3.01
CA ALA A 300 9.06 -6.14 4.22
C ALA A 300 7.58 -6.53 3.96
N TYR A 301 6.85 -5.70 3.21
CA TYR A 301 5.45 -5.96 2.89
C TYR A 301 5.28 -7.15 1.95
N SER A 302 6.09 -7.24 0.88
CA SER A 302 6.03 -8.37 -0.07
C SER A 302 6.39 -9.71 0.58
N GLU A 303 7.36 -9.74 1.49
CA GLU A 303 7.72 -10.95 2.26
C GLU A 303 6.60 -11.39 3.21
N ILE A 304 5.90 -10.45 3.86
CA ILE A 304 4.74 -10.72 4.71
C ILE A 304 3.59 -11.30 3.89
N GLU A 305 3.25 -10.69 2.76
CA GLU A 305 2.19 -11.17 1.86
C GLU A 305 2.50 -12.58 1.31
N LEU A 306 3.74 -12.81 0.88
CA LEU A 306 4.19 -14.12 0.42
C LEU A 306 4.08 -15.17 1.53
N SER A 307 4.53 -14.83 2.74
CA SER A 307 4.46 -15.72 3.89
C SER A 307 3.02 -16.00 4.30
N ALA A 308 2.15 -15.00 4.27
CA ALA A 308 0.73 -15.14 4.58
C ALA A 308 0.05 -16.08 3.60
N GLN A 309 0.34 -15.96 2.30
CA GLN A 309 -0.17 -16.89 1.30
C GLN A 309 0.31 -18.32 1.55
N MET A 310 1.60 -18.51 1.82
CA MET A 310 2.17 -19.84 2.10
C MET A 310 1.58 -20.48 3.36
N VAL A 311 1.35 -19.71 4.43
CA VAL A 311 0.71 -20.20 5.66
C VAL A 311 -0.74 -20.60 5.38
N ARG A 312 -1.51 -19.78 4.66
CA ARG A 312 -2.89 -20.11 4.27
C ARG A 312 -2.97 -21.40 3.46
N ASP A 313 -2.05 -21.61 2.52
CA ASP A 313 -2.09 -22.77 1.61
C ASP A 313 -1.60 -24.06 2.28
N ARG A 314 -0.57 -24.00 3.12
CA ARG A 314 0.11 -25.19 3.67
C ARG A 314 -0.25 -25.49 5.13
N ARG A 315 -0.61 -24.47 5.91
CA ARG A 315 -0.86 -24.54 7.36
C ARG A 315 -2.07 -23.67 7.75
N PRO A 316 -3.26 -23.84 7.13
CA PRO A 316 -4.42 -22.98 7.37
C PRO A 316 -4.92 -22.96 8.82
N GLY A 317 -4.58 -23.97 9.63
CA GLY A 317 -4.93 -24.02 11.06
C GLY A 317 -3.97 -23.28 12.00
N ASP A 318 -2.86 -22.71 11.49
CA ASP A 318 -1.88 -21.99 12.31
C ASP A 318 -2.33 -20.55 12.59
N LEU A 319 -3.25 -20.40 13.54
CA LEU A 319 -3.79 -19.11 13.97
C LEU A 319 -2.69 -18.18 14.53
N GLY A 320 -1.60 -18.73 15.05
CA GLY A 320 -0.49 -17.97 15.62
C GLY A 320 0.31 -17.23 14.54
N ASP A 321 0.71 -17.94 13.48
CA ASP A 321 1.41 -17.33 12.35
C ASP A 321 0.50 -16.40 11.55
N LEU A 322 -0.77 -16.77 11.33
CA LEU A 322 -1.74 -15.92 10.62
C LEU A 322 -1.98 -14.59 11.35
N ALA A 323 -2.21 -14.62 12.67
CA ALA A 323 -2.43 -13.41 13.46
C ALA A 323 -1.18 -12.54 13.52
N ALA A 324 0.00 -13.16 13.65
CA ALA A 324 1.26 -12.45 13.66
C ALA A 324 1.54 -11.75 12.30
N LEU A 325 1.29 -12.43 11.17
CA LEU A 325 1.48 -11.86 9.83
C LEU A 325 0.50 -10.71 9.58
N ALA A 326 -0.76 -10.86 10.00
CA ALA A 326 -1.75 -9.80 9.90
C ALA A 326 -1.37 -8.57 10.76
N ALA A 327 -0.87 -8.79 11.98
CA ALA A 327 -0.37 -7.72 12.85
C ALA A 327 0.86 -7.02 12.26
N CYS A 328 1.82 -7.76 11.69
CA CYS A 328 2.96 -7.20 10.99
C CYS A 328 2.51 -6.35 9.79
N SER A 329 1.61 -6.87 8.95
CA SER A 329 1.03 -6.13 7.83
C SER A 329 0.37 -4.83 8.30
N ALA A 330 -0.48 -4.88 9.33
CA ALA A 330 -1.12 -3.70 9.91
C ALA A 330 -0.11 -2.64 10.41
N MET A 331 1.00 -3.06 11.02
CA MET A 331 2.06 -2.14 11.46
C MET A 331 2.83 -1.49 10.31
N LEU A 332 2.94 -2.16 9.16
CA LEU A 332 3.56 -1.59 7.97
C LEU A 332 2.59 -0.74 7.16
N THR A 333 1.30 -1.09 7.10
CA THR A 333 0.27 -0.36 6.34
C THR A 333 0.15 1.10 6.78
N GLU A 334 0.33 1.39 8.07
CA GLU A 334 0.41 2.78 8.58
C GLU A 334 1.50 3.60 7.88
N ARG A 335 2.68 3.00 7.72
CA ARG A 335 3.80 3.64 6.99
C ARG A 335 3.51 3.67 5.50
N ALA A 336 2.86 2.65 4.97
CA ALA A 336 2.49 2.58 3.55
C ALA A 336 1.47 3.65 3.15
N ARG A 337 0.59 4.10 4.06
CA ARG A 337 -0.34 5.22 3.80
C ARG A 337 0.38 6.54 3.54
N SER A 338 1.59 6.69 4.05
CA SER A 338 2.45 7.85 3.77
C SER A 338 3.25 7.72 2.47
N LEU A 339 3.09 6.61 1.72
CA LEU A 339 3.78 6.40 0.46
C LEU A 339 3.23 7.36 -0.62
N PRO A 340 4.10 8.17 -1.23
CA PRO A 340 3.69 9.03 -2.33
C PRO A 340 3.45 8.21 -3.61
N PRO A 341 2.36 8.45 -4.38
CA PRO A 341 2.14 7.79 -5.67
C PRO A 341 3.25 8.02 -6.70
N SER A 342 4.01 9.11 -6.56
CA SER A 342 5.15 9.41 -7.42
C SER A 342 6.39 8.54 -7.12
N LEU A 343 6.47 7.91 -5.94
CA LEU A 343 7.63 7.12 -5.53
C LEU A 343 7.82 5.83 -6.36
N PRO A 344 6.80 4.98 -6.57
CA PRO A 344 6.89 3.84 -7.50
C PRO A 344 7.32 4.26 -8.92
N VAL A 345 6.80 5.38 -9.40
CA VAL A 345 7.11 5.91 -10.75
C VAL A 345 8.58 6.32 -10.85
N ALA A 346 9.15 6.92 -9.81
CA ALA A 346 10.56 7.29 -9.78
C ALA A 346 11.47 6.06 -9.89
N PHE A 347 11.13 4.96 -9.19
CA PHE A 347 11.85 3.70 -9.32
C PHE A 347 11.77 3.12 -10.73
N ALA A 348 10.58 3.13 -11.34
CA ALA A 348 10.38 2.65 -12.70
C ALA A 348 11.27 3.41 -13.69
N ARG A 349 11.26 4.74 -13.63
CA ARG A 349 12.05 5.61 -14.51
C ARG A 349 13.56 5.51 -14.30
N LEU A 350 14.00 5.12 -13.10
CA LEU A 350 15.41 4.89 -12.78
C LEU A 350 15.90 3.48 -13.15
N GLY A 351 15.05 2.64 -13.74
CA GLY A 351 15.42 1.29 -14.18
C GLY A 351 15.30 0.22 -13.10
N TYR A 352 14.46 0.45 -12.08
CA TYR A 352 14.14 -0.52 -11.02
C TYR A 352 12.68 -0.99 -11.11
N PRO A 353 12.28 -1.69 -12.19
CA PRO A 353 10.88 -2.01 -12.49
C PRO A 353 10.23 -2.93 -11.45
N GLN A 354 10.92 -3.98 -11.03
CA GLN A 354 10.41 -4.91 -10.01
C GLN A 354 10.13 -4.18 -8.69
N ARG A 355 11.05 -3.28 -8.29
CA ARG A 355 10.90 -2.49 -7.05
C ARG A 355 9.75 -1.49 -7.15
N ALA A 356 9.55 -0.90 -8.32
CA ALA A 356 8.40 -0.03 -8.58
C ALA A 356 7.07 -0.78 -8.39
N ILE A 357 6.97 -2.02 -8.90
CA ILE A 357 5.79 -2.88 -8.72
C ILE A 357 5.61 -3.23 -7.24
N GLU A 358 6.67 -3.66 -6.54
CA GLU A 358 6.62 -3.99 -5.11
C GLU A 358 6.15 -2.81 -4.25
N PHE A 359 6.61 -1.58 -4.52
CA PHE A 359 6.11 -0.38 -3.84
C PHE A 359 4.66 -0.06 -4.19
N ALA A 360 4.25 -0.22 -5.45
CA ALA A 360 2.86 0.01 -5.84
C ALA A 360 1.90 -1.00 -5.16
N LEU A 361 2.33 -2.26 -4.98
CA LEU A 361 1.59 -3.29 -4.27
C LEU A 361 1.53 -3.08 -2.75
N ALA A 362 2.46 -2.31 -2.19
CA ALA A 362 2.46 -1.95 -0.77
C ALA A 362 1.40 -0.90 -0.41
N ALA A 363 0.77 -0.25 -1.40
CA ALA A 363 -0.31 0.72 -1.15
C ALA A 363 -1.45 0.08 -0.30
N PRO A 364 -2.10 0.85 0.60
CA PRO A 364 -3.00 0.31 1.61
C PRO A 364 -4.29 -0.32 1.06
N ASP A 365 -4.92 0.29 0.06
CA ASP A 365 -6.22 -0.13 -0.47
C ASP A 365 -6.16 -0.56 -1.96
N PRO A 366 -7.11 -1.41 -2.42
CA PRO A 366 -7.12 -1.92 -3.79
C PRO A 366 -7.17 -0.85 -4.88
N ALA A 367 -7.91 0.24 -4.69
CA ALA A 367 -8.03 1.31 -5.67
C ALA A 367 -6.69 2.01 -5.85
N LEU A 368 -6.02 2.38 -4.75
CA LEU A 368 -4.72 3.02 -4.78
C LEU A 368 -3.62 2.10 -5.30
N LYS A 369 -3.65 0.79 -4.99
CA LYS A 369 -2.78 -0.22 -5.62
C LYS A 369 -2.91 -0.19 -7.13
N ALA A 370 -4.14 -0.22 -7.64
CA ALA A 370 -4.41 -0.19 -9.07
C ALA A 370 -3.91 1.10 -9.74
N VAL A 371 -4.18 2.26 -9.13
CA VAL A 371 -3.70 3.56 -9.64
C VAL A 371 -2.16 3.62 -9.67
N CYS A 372 -1.49 3.20 -8.60
CA CYS A 372 -0.02 3.19 -8.55
C CYS A 372 0.58 2.24 -9.60
N LEU A 373 0.02 1.05 -9.76
CA LEU A 373 0.45 0.07 -10.76
C LEU A 373 0.21 0.57 -12.19
N ALA A 374 -0.92 1.22 -12.46
CA ALA A 374 -1.22 1.84 -13.75
C ALA A 374 -0.18 2.92 -14.12
N LYS A 375 0.18 3.77 -13.14
CA LYS A 375 1.23 4.79 -13.31
C LYS A 375 2.61 4.17 -13.55
N VAL A 376 2.96 3.09 -12.85
CA VAL A 376 4.20 2.33 -13.09
C VAL A 376 4.21 1.71 -14.49
N ALA A 377 3.12 1.09 -14.91
CA ALA A 377 2.99 0.50 -16.24
C ALA A 377 3.22 1.54 -17.35
N ARG A 378 2.59 2.70 -17.23
CA ARG A 378 2.76 3.84 -18.15
C ARG A 378 4.20 4.36 -18.18
N ALA A 379 4.88 4.38 -17.03
CA ALA A 379 6.27 4.82 -16.95
C ALA A 379 7.27 3.83 -17.56
N LEU A 380 6.94 2.53 -17.55
CA LEU A 380 7.76 1.46 -18.13
C LEU A 380 7.46 1.20 -19.62
N ALA A 381 6.29 1.61 -20.12
CA ALA A 381 5.87 1.39 -21.50
C ALA A 381 6.93 1.89 -22.51
N GLY A 382 7.39 1.01 -23.40
CA GLY A 382 8.41 1.31 -24.41
C GLY A 382 9.86 1.30 -23.91
N THR A 383 10.10 1.08 -22.60
CA THR A 383 11.44 0.91 -22.02
C THR A 383 11.65 -0.50 -21.47
N ASP A 384 10.66 -1.07 -20.78
CA ASP A 384 10.63 -2.44 -20.27
C ASP A 384 9.21 -3.02 -20.42
N ASP A 385 8.91 -3.54 -21.61
CA ASP A 385 7.57 -4.01 -21.95
C ASP A 385 7.12 -5.19 -21.09
N GLN A 386 8.05 -6.03 -20.61
CA GLN A 386 7.70 -7.19 -19.78
C GLN A 386 7.11 -6.75 -18.44
N HIS A 387 7.79 -5.86 -17.72
CA HIS A 387 7.30 -5.34 -16.45
C HIS A 387 6.14 -4.37 -16.62
N ALA A 388 6.07 -3.61 -17.74
CA ALA A 388 4.92 -2.79 -18.06
C ALA A 388 3.64 -3.64 -18.22
N ILE A 389 3.73 -4.77 -18.92
CA ILE A 389 2.61 -5.72 -19.08
C ILE A 389 2.20 -6.31 -17.73
N GLN A 390 3.16 -6.68 -16.88
CA GLN A 390 2.87 -7.19 -15.55
C GLN A 390 2.10 -6.15 -14.72
N ALA A 391 2.63 -4.92 -14.64
CA ALA A 391 2.05 -3.84 -13.85
C ALA A 391 0.63 -3.47 -14.34
N ALA A 392 0.40 -3.39 -15.66
CA ALA A 392 -0.93 -3.07 -16.20
C ALA A 392 -1.97 -4.17 -15.91
N ARG A 393 -1.57 -5.45 -16.00
CA ARG A 393 -2.46 -6.57 -15.65
C ARG A 393 -2.76 -6.63 -14.17
N GLU A 394 -1.77 -6.34 -13.33
CA GLU A 394 -1.97 -6.20 -11.88
C GLU A 394 -2.90 -5.04 -11.56
N ALA A 395 -2.74 -3.89 -12.23
CA ALA A 395 -3.62 -2.74 -12.07
C ALA A 395 -5.08 -3.11 -12.38
N ALA A 396 -5.33 -3.80 -13.50
CA ALA A 396 -6.67 -4.25 -13.87
C ALA A 396 -7.28 -5.24 -12.86
N ARG A 397 -6.46 -6.16 -12.30
CA ARG A 397 -6.93 -7.10 -11.25
C ARG A 397 -7.34 -6.35 -9.98
N TRP A 398 -6.50 -5.41 -9.52
CA TRP A 398 -6.78 -4.64 -8.32
C TRP A 398 -7.94 -3.66 -8.50
N ALA A 399 -8.10 -3.07 -9.69
CA ALA A 399 -9.25 -2.23 -10.02
C ALA A 399 -10.56 -3.02 -10.02
N GLY A 400 -10.55 -4.25 -10.56
CA GLY A 400 -11.71 -5.16 -10.46
C GLY A 400 -12.05 -5.48 -9.00
N ARG A 401 -11.04 -5.79 -8.19
CA ARG A 401 -11.22 -6.02 -6.74
C ARG A 401 -11.76 -4.78 -6.01
N ALA A 402 -11.28 -3.58 -6.35
CA ALA A 402 -11.79 -2.33 -5.78
C ALA A 402 -13.29 -2.14 -6.09
N ARG A 403 -13.71 -2.40 -7.34
CA ARG A 403 -15.11 -2.33 -7.75
C ARG A 403 -15.98 -3.37 -7.04
N ASP A 404 -15.46 -4.58 -6.85
CA ASP A 404 -16.16 -5.65 -6.11
C ASP A 404 -16.32 -5.26 -4.63
N GLU A 405 -15.28 -4.71 -4.00
CA GLU A 405 -15.30 -4.28 -2.59
C GLU A 405 -16.14 -3.03 -2.34
N ALA A 406 -16.23 -2.12 -3.31
CA ALA A 406 -17.12 -0.96 -3.28
C ALA A 406 -18.59 -1.30 -3.58
N SER A 407 -18.92 -2.60 -3.75
CA SER A 407 -20.28 -3.09 -3.96
C SER A 407 -20.73 -3.98 -2.79
N PRO A 408 -21.73 -3.57 -1.98
CA PRO A 408 -22.62 -2.42 -2.17
C PRO A 408 -21.95 -1.06 -1.92
N PRO A 409 -22.59 0.05 -2.36
CA PRO A 409 -22.18 1.41 -2.06
C PRO A 409 -21.70 1.62 -0.62
N ASN A 410 -20.41 1.87 -0.45
CA ASN A 410 -19.77 2.03 0.85
C ASN A 410 -19.05 3.39 1.00
N GLY A 411 -19.07 4.23 -0.04
CA GLY A 411 -18.36 5.50 -0.12
C GLY A 411 -17.14 5.49 -1.05
N ASP A 412 -16.64 4.31 -1.42
CA ASP A 412 -15.40 4.14 -2.21
C ASP A 412 -15.68 3.88 -3.71
N GLU A 413 -16.95 3.91 -4.16
CA GLU A 413 -17.30 3.57 -5.54
C GLU A 413 -16.62 4.48 -6.56
N TYR A 414 -16.47 5.76 -6.24
CA TYR A 414 -15.77 6.69 -7.11
C TYR A 414 -14.29 6.33 -7.27
N ASP A 415 -13.60 6.02 -6.17
CA ASP A 415 -12.18 5.65 -6.20
C ASP A 415 -11.97 4.32 -6.96
N ALA A 416 -12.90 3.37 -6.81
CA ALA A 416 -12.90 2.14 -7.56
C ALA A 416 -13.07 2.38 -9.07
N GLU A 417 -14.02 3.22 -9.49
CA GLU A 417 -14.22 3.57 -10.90
C GLU A 417 -13.04 4.37 -11.47
N ALA A 418 -12.45 5.28 -10.70
CA ALA A 418 -11.24 6.01 -11.09
C ALA A 418 -10.06 5.06 -11.31
N ALA A 419 -9.89 4.07 -10.42
CA ALA A 419 -8.88 3.03 -10.56
C ALA A 419 -9.08 2.17 -11.83
N VAL A 420 -10.33 1.87 -12.20
CA VAL A 420 -10.64 1.17 -13.46
C VAL A 420 -10.26 2.02 -14.66
N GLY A 421 -10.52 3.33 -14.63
CA GLY A 421 -10.12 4.27 -15.69
C GLY A 421 -8.61 4.26 -15.90
N GLU A 422 -7.84 4.42 -14.83
CA GLU A 422 -6.37 4.39 -14.86
C GLU A 422 -5.82 3.04 -15.36
N ALA A 423 -6.37 1.93 -14.90
CA ALA A 423 -5.98 0.59 -15.38
C ALA A 423 -6.27 0.41 -16.88
N ALA A 424 -7.38 0.95 -17.37
CA ALA A 424 -7.76 0.89 -18.77
C ALA A 424 -6.79 1.69 -19.67
N VAL A 425 -6.41 2.89 -19.23
CA VAL A 425 -5.38 3.72 -19.90
C VAL A 425 -4.04 2.99 -19.93
N ALA A 426 -3.65 2.35 -18.82
CA ALA A 426 -2.41 1.58 -18.74
C ALA A 426 -2.39 0.37 -19.70
N LEU A 427 -3.48 -0.38 -19.81
CA LEU A 427 -3.62 -1.48 -20.77
C LEU A 427 -3.52 -1.01 -22.22
N ILE A 428 -4.10 0.16 -22.54
CA ILE A 428 -3.97 0.75 -23.88
C ILE A 428 -2.54 1.21 -24.16
N ALA A 429 -1.85 1.78 -23.17
CA ALA A 429 -0.47 2.24 -23.31
C ALA A 429 0.52 1.11 -23.64
N ILE A 430 0.25 -0.12 -23.19
CA ILE A 430 1.06 -1.32 -23.49
C ILE A 430 0.58 -2.08 -24.75
N GLY A 431 -0.46 -1.60 -25.43
CA GLY A 431 -1.01 -2.21 -26.64
C GLY A 431 -2.12 -3.25 -26.44
N ASP A 432 -2.58 -3.52 -25.22
CA ASP A 432 -3.73 -4.41 -24.96
C ASP A 432 -5.06 -3.65 -25.11
N HIS A 433 -5.32 -3.24 -26.36
CA HIS A 433 -6.47 -2.39 -26.68
C HIS A 433 -7.82 -3.06 -26.38
N LYS A 434 -7.90 -4.40 -26.46
CA LYS A 434 -9.17 -5.10 -26.27
C LYS A 434 -9.64 -4.98 -24.82
N GLN A 435 -8.79 -5.38 -23.87
CA GLN A 435 -9.14 -5.35 -22.46
C GLN A 435 -9.26 -3.90 -21.96
N GLY A 436 -8.39 -3.00 -22.43
CA GLY A 436 -8.49 -1.58 -22.09
C GLY A 436 -9.80 -0.92 -22.57
N LEU A 437 -10.26 -1.23 -23.79
CA LEU A 437 -11.56 -0.73 -24.28
C LEU A 437 -12.74 -1.31 -23.50
N GLU A 438 -12.72 -2.60 -23.17
CA GLU A 438 -13.74 -3.24 -22.33
C GLU A 438 -13.88 -2.52 -20.99
N LEU A 439 -12.76 -2.24 -20.31
CA LEU A 439 -12.76 -1.50 -19.04
C LEU A 439 -13.27 -0.06 -19.20
N LEU A 440 -12.79 0.69 -20.21
CA LEU A 440 -13.27 2.05 -20.48
C LEU A 440 -14.79 2.09 -20.71
N THR A 441 -15.33 1.15 -21.50
CA THR A 441 -16.77 1.11 -21.78
C THR A 441 -17.62 0.70 -20.57
N SER A 442 -16.99 0.08 -19.56
CA SER A 442 -17.65 -0.31 -18.32
C SER A 442 -17.70 0.79 -17.24
N LEU A 443 -17.03 1.94 -17.47
CA LEU A 443 -16.96 3.00 -16.46
C LEU A 443 -18.33 3.58 -16.15
N SER A 444 -18.66 3.69 -14.86
CA SER A 444 -19.91 4.27 -14.40
C SER A 444 -19.71 4.95 -13.04
N ALA A 445 -19.34 6.23 -13.05
CA ALA A 445 -19.18 6.99 -11.82
C ALA A 445 -20.54 7.16 -11.09
N PRO A 446 -20.58 7.00 -9.76
CA PRO A 446 -21.79 7.22 -8.99
C PRO A 446 -22.24 8.68 -9.07
N ARG A 447 -23.54 8.91 -9.35
CA ARG A 447 -24.10 10.27 -9.50
C ARG A 447 -23.92 11.17 -8.27
N TRP A 448 -23.82 10.58 -7.08
CA TRP A 448 -23.67 11.34 -5.83
C TRP A 448 -22.25 11.90 -5.64
N ALA A 449 -21.23 11.34 -6.30
CA ALA A 449 -19.84 11.82 -6.20
C ALA A 449 -19.60 13.15 -6.93
N GLY A 450 -20.51 13.56 -7.82
CA GLY A 450 -20.47 14.87 -8.48
C GLY A 450 -19.38 15.04 -9.55
N ASP A 451 -18.53 14.03 -9.79
CA ASP A 451 -17.59 14.01 -10.92
C ASP A 451 -18.17 13.26 -12.12
N GLU A 452 -18.85 14.03 -12.96
CA GLU A 452 -19.43 13.58 -14.22
C GLU A 452 -18.38 13.46 -15.34
N THR A 453 -17.12 13.82 -15.07
CA THR A 453 -16.07 13.91 -16.11
C THR A 453 -15.24 12.63 -16.26
N LEU A 454 -15.34 11.69 -15.32
CA LEU A 454 -14.48 10.50 -15.25
C LEU A 454 -14.37 9.75 -16.59
N SER A 455 -15.49 9.40 -17.22
CA SER A 455 -15.50 8.68 -18.50
C SER A 455 -14.87 9.50 -19.64
N CYS A 456 -15.06 10.82 -19.65
CA CYS A 456 -14.46 11.72 -20.63
C CYS A 456 -12.93 11.79 -20.44
N VAL A 457 -12.47 12.04 -19.22
CA VAL A 457 -11.04 12.18 -18.89
C VAL A 457 -10.29 10.88 -19.17
N ALA A 458 -10.78 9.75 -18.68
CA ALA A 458 -10.15 8.45 -18.92
C ALA A 458 -10.09 8.11 -20.42
N THR A 459 -11.13 8.44 -21.20
CA THR A 459 -11.15 8.23 -22.65
C THR A 459 -10.16 9.15 -23.38
N ALA A 460 -10.04 10.41 -22.97
CA ALA A 460 -9.07 11.36 -23.51
C ALA A 460 -7.62 10.92 -23.22
N GLU A 461 -7.33 10.49 -21.99
CA GLU A 461 -6.02 9.95 -21.63
C GLU A 461 -5.69 8.66 -22.39
N ALA A 462 -6.67 7.77 -22.56
CA ALA A 462 -6.52 6.57 -23.39
C ALA A 462 -6.20 6.91 -24.85
N ALA A 463 -6.79 7.98 -25.39
CA ALA A 463 -6.47 8.45 -26.73
C ALA A 463 -5.01 8.93 -26.84
N LEU A 464 -4.52 9.66 -25.83
CA LEU A 464 -3.11 10.06 -25.74
C LEU A 464 -2.19 8.84 -25.69
N ALA A 465 -2.53 7.84 -24.87
CA ALA A 465 -1.77 6.61 -24.71
C ALA A 465 -1.73 5.73 -25.98
N ALA A 466 -2.83 5.68 -26.74
CA ALA A 466 -2.92 4.89 -27.98
C ALA A 466 -2.11 5.50 -29.15
N ARG A 467 -1.87 6.82 -29.13
CA ARG A 467 -1.30 7.58 -30.26
C ARG A 467 0.00 7.01 -30.85
N PRO A 468 1.01 6.58 -30.05
CA PRO A 468 2.27 6.09 -30.60
C PRO A 468 2.13 4.79 -31.41
N TYR A 469 1.13 3.96 -31.08
CA TYR A 469 1.01 2.60 -31.61
C TYR A 469 -0.19 2.41 -32.54
N ASN A 470 -1.29 3.15 -32.32
CA ASN A 470 -2.52 3.05 -33.08
C ASN A 470 -3.23 4.41 -33.22
N PRO A 471 -2.83 5.24 -34.20
CA PRO A 471 -3.41 6.56 -34.39
C PRO A 471 -4.90 6.53 -34.77
N ALA A 472 -5.37 5.46 -35.42
CA ALA A 472 -6.79 5.31 -35.77
C ALA A 472 -7.66 5.05 -34.54
N LEU A 473 -7.16 4.28 -33.57
CA LEU A 473 -7.84 4.09 -32.29
C LEU A 473 -7.82 5.38 -31.47
N ALA A 474 -6.68 6.08 -31.42
CA ALA A 474 -6.58 7.37 -30.74
C ALA A 474 -7.63 8.37 -31.26
N GLU A 475 -7.81 8.45 -32.58
CA GLU A 475 -8.80 9.33 -33.21
C GLU A 475 -10.25 8.94 -32.86
N LYS A 476 -10.55 7.64 -32.80
CA LYS A 476 -11.86 7.14 -32.37
C LYS A 476 -12.15 7.49 -30.90
N LEU A 477 -11.15 7.32 -30.02
CA LEU A 477 -11.26 7.66 -28.60
C LEU A 477 -11.42 9.16 -28.38
N LEU A 478 -10.70 10.01 -29.13
CA LEU A 478 -10.89 11.46 -29.08
C LEU A 478 -12.32 11.85 -29.45
N SER A 479 -12.89 11.25 -30.50
CA SER A 479 -14.27 11.53 -30.91
C SER A 479 -15.27 11.14 -29.81
N LEU A 480 -15.06 9.97 -29.17
CA LEU A 480 -15.90 9.52 -28.05
C LEU A 480 -15.74 10.43 -26.81
N ALA A 481 -14.54 10.91 -26.52
CA ALA A 481 -14.30 11.83 -25.41
C ALA A 481 -14.98 13.20 -25.66
N GLU A 482 -15.01 13.69 -26.90
CA GLU A 482 -15.79 14.88 -27.29
C GLU A 482 -17.30 14.66 -27.07
N GLU A 483 -17.84 13.49 -27.43
CA GLU A 483 -19.24 13.14 -27.17
C GLU A 483 -19.57 13.17 -25.67
N TYR A 484 -18.72 12.56 -24.82
CA TYR A 484 -18.91 12.62 -23.36
C TYR A 484 -18.81 14.05 -22.81
N ALA A 485 -17.88 14.87 -23.32
CA ALA A 485 -17.76 16.27 -22.89
C ALA A 485 -19.03 17.07 -23.24
N ASP A 486 -19.67 16.76 -24.36
CA ASP A 486 -20.92 17.38 -24.79
C ASP A 486 -22.11 16.92 -23.96
N GLU A 487 -22.17 15.65 -23.59
CA GLU A 487 -23.16 15.11 -22.66
C GLU A 487 -23.08 15.82 -21.31
N VAL A 488 -21.88 15.92 -20.70
CA VAL A 488 -21.63 16.63 -19.43
C VAL A 488 -22.04 18.11 -19.51
N ALA A 489 -21.79 18.77 -20.64
CA ALA A 489 -22.21 20.16 -20.83
C ALA A 489 -23.74 20.32 -20.92
N SER A 490 -24.45 19.29 -21.41
CA SER A 490 -25.90 19.29 -21.60
C SER A 490 -26.69 18.84 -20.37
N SER A 491 -26.09 18.06 -19.45
CA SER A 491 -26.75 17.39 -18.33
C SER A 491 -27.04 18.27 -17.11
N SER A 492 -26.68 19.57 -17.13
CA SER A 492 -26.72 20.46 -15.95
C SER A 492 -25.96 19.84 -14.76
N PRO A 493 -24.61 19.81 -14.83
CA PRO A 493 -23.78 19.03 -13.93
C PRO A 493 -23.83 19.53 -12.49
N SER A 494 -23.68 18.59 -11.55
CA SER A 494 -23.65 18.90 -10.10
C SER A 494 -22.46 19.81 -9.76
N ASN A 495 -21.32 19.59 -10.42
CA ASN A 495 -20.17 20.50 -10.41
C ASN A 495 -20.21 21.38 -11.68
N PRO A 496 -20.42 22.71 -11.57
CA PRO A 496 -20.51 23.59 -12.74
C PRO A 496 -19.20 23.73 -13.51
N SER A 497 -18.05 23.35 -12.93
CA SER A 497 -16.76 23.35 -13.64
C SER A 497 -16.51 22.08 -14.47
N ALA A 498 -17.32 21.03 -14.32
CA ALA A 498 -17.16 19.75 -15.01
C ALA A 498 -17.03 19.86 -16.55
N PRO A 499 -17.82 20.69 -17.26
CA PRO A 499 -17.67 20.84 -18.71
C PRO A 499 -16.32 21.42 -19.10
N VAL A 500 -15.77 22.34 -18.29
CA VAL A 500 -14.46 22.94 -18.52
C VAL A 500 -13.36 21.89 -18.36
N THR A 501 -13.43 21.08 -17.31
CA THR A 501 -12.48 19.96 -17.08
C THR A 501 -12.53 18.96 -18.23
N ALA A 502 -13.72 18.56 -18.69
CA ALA A 502 -13.90 17.62 -19.80
C ALA A 502 -13.30 18.16 -21.12
N TRP A 503 -13.65 19.39 -21.53
CA TRP A 503 -13.07 19.98 -22.74
C TRP A 503 -11.57 20.20 -22.63
N SER A 504 -11.06 20.53 -21.45
CA SER A 504 -9.62 20.68 -21.21
C SER A 504 -8.89 19.35 -21.38
N ALA A 505 -9.41 18.25 -20.83
CA ALA A 505 -8.82 16.93 -20.97
C ALA A 505 -8.74 16.49 -22.45
N VAL A 506 -9.83 16.71 -23.21
CA VAL A 506 -9.83 16.45 -24.65
C VAL A 506 -8.83 17.35 -25.38
N ALA A 507 -8.78 18.65 -25.06
CA ALA A 507 -7.85 19.59 -25.70
C ALA A 507 -6.38 19.21 -25.46
N VAL A 508 -6.04 18.72 -24.27
CA VAL A 508 -4.69 18.22 -23.93
C VAL A 508 -4.38 16.93 -24.67
N ALA A 509 -5.36 16.05 -24.84
CA ALA A 509 -5.18 14.78 -25.54
C ALA A 509 -4.97 14.96 -27.05
N VAL A 510 -5.36 16.09 -27.64
CA VAL A 510 -5.23 16.39 -29.08
C VAL A 510 -3.77 16.72 -29.46
N ALA A 511 -3.41 16.62 -30.75
CA ALA A 511 -2.06 17.00 -31.22
C ALA A 511 -1.89 18.53 -31.22
N ALA A 512 -0.67 19.03 -30.95
CA ALA A 512 -0.40 20.46 -30.74
C ALA A 512 -0.84 21.39 -31.90
N ASP A 513 -0.86 20.89 -33.13
CA ASP A 513 -1.22 21.66 -34.33
C ASP A 513 -2.69 21.47 -34.80
N ASP A 514 -3.53 20.82 -33.99
CA ASP A 514 -4.91 20.53 -34.37
C ASP A 514 -5.87 21.69 -34.04
N MET A 515 -6.69 22.07 -35.01
CA MET A 515 -7.74 23.06 -34.86
C MET A 515 -8.80 22.69 -33.80
N ARG A 516 -8.93 21.41 -33.43
CA ARG A 516 -9.80 20.94 -32.34
C ARG A 516 -9.49 21.60 -31.00
N ALA A 517 -8.21 21.64 -30.62
CA ALA A 517 -7.80 22.23 -29.35
C ALA A 517 -8.19 23.72 -29.29
N ALA A 518 -8.02 24.46 -30.39
CA ALA A 518 -8.44 25.85 -30.49
C ALA A 518 -9.97 26.03 -30.35
N ARG A 519 -10.77 25.14 -30.94
CA ARG A 519 -12.24 25.15 -30.80
C ARG A 519 -12.68 24.88 -29.36
N LEU A 520 -12.08 23.89 -28.69
CA LEU A 520 -12.39 23.56 -27.30
C LEU A 520 -11.99 24.70 -26.35
N ASN A 521 -10.83 25.30 -26.54
CA ASN A 521 -10.40 26.49 -25.79
C ASN A 521 -11.37 27.68 -25.98
N GLU A 522 -11.93 27.87 -27.19
CA GLU A 522 -12.96 28.87 -27.42
C GLU A 522 -14.26 28.55 -26.68
N ARG A 523 -14.65 27.28 -26.67
CA ARG A 523 -15.84 26.81 -25.96
C ARG A 523 -15.73 27.00 -24.45
N ILE A 524 -14.57 26.71 -23.87
CA ILE A 524 -14.23 27.01 -22.47
C ILE A 524 -14.37 28.51 -22.20
N SER A 525 -13.79 29.35 -23.05
CA SER A 525 -13.91 30.81 -22.95
C SER A 525 -15.35 31.29 -22.99
N GLN A 526 -16.18 30.73 -23.86
CA GLN A 526 -17.57 31.13 -24.02
C GLN A 526 -18.42 30.67 -22.83
N TYR A 527 -18.24 29.44 -22.37
CA TYR A 527 -18.94 28.91 -21.20
C TYR A 527 -18.66 29.74 -19.94
N ALA A 528 -17.39 30.10 -19.70
CA ALA A 528 -17.01 30.95 -18.57
C ALA A 528 -17.65 32.35 -18.62
N LYS A 529 -17.89 32.90 -19.82
CA LYS A 529 -18.56 34.21 -20.01
C LYS A 529 -20.08 34.13 -19.83
N ASP A 530 -20.69 33.06 -20.33
CA ASP A 530 -22.15 32.89 -20.33
C ASP A 530 -22.69 32.34 -19.00
N PHE A 531 -21.81 31.79 -18.16
CA PHE A 531 -22.21 31.22 -16.87
C PHE A 531 -22.86 32.30 -15.97
N PRO A 532 -24.02 32.00 -15.33
CA PRO A 532 -24.71 32.95 -14.48
C PRO A 532 -23.82 33.54 -13.37
N SER A 533 -24.02 34.81 -13.04
CA SER A 533 -23.31 35.50 -11.96
C SER A 533 -23.77 35.05 -10.56
N LYS A 534 -23.48 33.79 -10.21
CA LYS A 534 -23.64 33.16 -8.90
C LYS A 534 -22.28 32.92 -8.24
N LEU A 535 -22.23 32.63 -6.95
CA LEU A 535 -20.97 32.37 -6.26
C LEU A 535 -20.19 31.18 -6.86
N LEU A 536 -20.89 30.11 -7.26
CA LEU A 536 -20.26 28.94 -7.90
C LEU A 536 -19.54 29.26 -9.22
N ALA A 537 -19.79 30.42 -9.84
CA ALA A 537 -19.04 30.88 -11.02
C ALA A 537 -17.54 30.99 -10.75
N CYS A 538 -17.11 31.16 -9.48
CA CYS A 538 -15.71 31.13 -9.10
C CYS A 538 -15.01 29.85 -9.54
N MET A 539 -15.66 28.69 -9.40
CA MET A 539 -15.09 27.40 -9.82
C MET A 539 -14.95 27.32 -11.33
N VAL A 540 -15.96 27.79 -12.08
CA VAL A 540 -15.93 27.81 -13.54
C VAL A 540 -14.82 28.74 -14.06
N HIS A 541 -14.72 29.96 -13.52
CA HIS A 541 -13.69 30.93 -13.90
C HIS A 541 -12.30 30.42 -13.54
N ALA A 542 -12.12 29.81 -12.39
CA ALA A 542 -10.84 29.25 -11.96
C ALA A 542 -10.41 28.02 -12.78
N ALA A 543 -11.33 27.08 -13.04
CA ALA A 543 -11.08 25.94 -13.91
C ALA A 543 -10.71 26.40 -15.34
N ALA A 544 -11.45 27.38 -15.88
CA ALA A 544 -11.18 27.93 -17.21
C ALA A 544 -9.84 28.67 -17.27
N ALA A 545 -9.46 29.38 -16.20
CA ALA A 545 -8.15 30.00 -16.10
C ALA A 545 -7.01 28.97 -16.19
N SER A 546 -7.12 27.88 -15.43
CA SER A 546 -6.12 26.81 -15.40
C SER A 546 -6.01 26.10 -16.76
N ALA A 547 -7.14 25.81 -17.41
CA ALA A 547 -7.18 25.19 -18.74
C ALA A 547 -6.59 26.07 -19.85
N LEU A 548 -6.75 27.39 -19.76
CA LEU A 548 -6.36 28.33 -20.82
C LEU A 548 -4.92 28.84 -20.68
N VAL A 549 -4.20 28.53 -19.60
CA VAL A 549 -2.92 29.18 -19.28
C VAL A 549 -1.86 29.03 -20.38
N ALA A 550 -1.77 27.86 -21.01
CA ALA A 550 -0.78 27.57 -22.05
C ALA A 550 -1.07 28.30 -23.38
N ASN A 551 -2.35 28.54 -23.70
CA ASN A 551 -2.78 29.03 -25.01
C ASN A 551 -3.25 30.48 -24.99
N ARG A 552 -3.76 30.98 -23.86
CA ARG A 552 -4.36 32.32 -23.68
C ARG A 552 -4.03 32.89 -22.28
N PRO A 553 -2.75 33.18 -21.98
CA PRO A 553 -2.29 33.54 -20.64
C PRO A 553 -2.94 34.80 -20.06
N GLU A 554 -3.16 35.84 -20.89
CA GLU A 554 -3.81 37.09 -20.45
C GLU A 554 -5.28 36.86 -20.05
N GLN A 555 -6.01 36.04 -20.81
CA GLN A 555 -7.39 35.70 -20.50
C GLN A 555 -7.46 34.83 -19.24
N ALA A 556 -6.56 33.86 -19.10
CA ALA A 556 -6.43 33.02 -17.92
C ALA A 556 -6.22 33.86 -16.65
N LYS A 557 -5.29 34.82 -16.70
CA LYS A 557 -5.03 35.76 -15.59
C LYS A 557 -6.26 36.59 -15.23
N SER A 558 -7.00 37.08 -16.22
CA SER A 558 -8.25 37.83 -15.98
C SER A 558 -9.31 36.98 -15.29
N LEU A 559 -9.49 35.73 -15.71
CA LEU A 559 -10.46 34.80 -15.13
C LEU A 559 -10.08 34.39 -13.69
N ALA A 560 -8.81 34.12 -13.42
CA ALA A 560 -8.31 33.84 -12.07
C ALA A 560 -8.56 35.03 -11.11
N GLN A 561 -8.31 36.26 -11.57
CA GLN A 561 -8.59 37.47 -10.80
C GLN A 561 -10.09 37.71 -10.58
N GLN A 562 -10.94 37.33 -11.53
CA GLN A 562 -12.39 37.42 -11.38
C GLN A 562 -12.90 36.42 -10.33
N ALA A 563 -12.44 35.17 -10.39
CA ALA A 563 -12.77 34.14 -9.40
C ALA A 563 -12.33 34.54 -7.98
N THR A 564 -11.11 35.07 -7.87
CA THR A 564 -10.54 35.55 -6.59
C THR A 564 -11.38 36.67 -5.99
N ARG A 565 -11.72 37.71 -6.77
CA ARG A 565 -12.53 38.84 -6.28
C ARG A 565 -13.91 38.41 -5.79
N ASN A 566 -14.55 37.48 -6.49
CA ASN A 566 -15.87 36.98 -6.12
C ASN A 566 -15.82 36.18 -4.81
N LEU A 567 -14.82 35.30 -4.65
CA LEU A 567 -14.65 34.53 -3.41
C LEU A 567 -14.21 35.40 -2.23
N GLU A 568 -13.32 36.38 -2.43
CA GLU A 568 -12.95 37.35 -1.39
C GLU A 568 -14.15 38.18 -0.91
N HIS A 569 -15.01 38.61 -1.84
CA HIS A 569 -16.22 39.35 -1.50
C HIS A 569 -17.16 38.49 -0.63
N ALA A 570 -17.37 37.23 -1.01
CA ALA A 570 -18.20 36.29 -0.28
C ALA A 570 -17.66 35.98 1.13
N LEU A 571 -16.34 35.88 1.29
CA LEU A 571 -15.69 35.65 2.59
C LEU A 571 -15.78 36.88 3.52
N ARG A 572 -15.72 38.11 2.98
CA ARG A 572 -15.73 39.34 3.77
C ARG A 572 -17.13 39.81 4.16
N ALA A 573 -18.15 39.53 3.35
CA ALA A 573 -19.51 40.01 3.57
C ALA A 573 -20.57 38.93 3.30
N PRO A 574 -20.55 37.80 4.02
CA PRO A 574 -21.49 36.69 3.80
C PRO A 574 -22.95 37.09 4.03
N GLU A 575 -23.20 38.07 4.92
CA GLU A 575 -24.52 38.61 5.26
C GLU A 575 -25.23 39.31 4.08
N VAL A 576 -24.48 39.72 3.06
CA VAL A 576 -24.98 40.49 1.90
C VAL A 576 -25.27 39.57 0.70
N LEU A 577 -24.89 38.29 0.79
CA LEU A 577 -25.09 37.32 -0.27
C LEU A 577 -26.57 36.88 -0.37
N PRO A 578 -27.07 36.55 -1.57
CA PRO A 578 -28.33 35.84 -1.75
C PRO A 578 -28.35 34.53 -0.96
N THR A 579 -29.52 34.10 -0.49
CA THR A 579 -29.69 32.88 0.32
C THR A 579 -29.05 31.63 -0.32
N ASP A 580 -29.18 31.48 -1.63
CA ASP A 580 -28.59 30.36 -2.38
C ASP A 580 -27.05 30.40 -2.34
N ASP A 581 -26.43 31.57 -2.50
CA ASP A 581 -24.98 31.74 -2.47
C ASP A 581 -24.41 31.53 -1.04
N VAL A 582 -25.19 31.82 0.00
CA VAL A 582 -24.82 31.49 1.39
C VAL A 582 -24.78 29.97 1.60
N ALA A 583 -25.76 29.24 1.05
CA ALA A 583 -25.79 27.79 1.10
C ALA A 583 -24.60 27.18 0.34
N ASP A 584 -24.31 27.68 -0.86
CA ASP A 584 -23.16 27.27 -1.67
C ASP A 584 -21.82 27.57 -0.98
N LEU A 585 -21.70 28.74 -0.34
CA LEU A 585 -20.51 29.10 0.46
C LEU A 585 -20.32 28.13 1.63
N ASN A 586 -21.39 27.70 2.29
CA ASN A 586 -21.28 26.74 3.40
C ASN A 586 -20.91 25.34 2.90
N MET A 587 -21.45 24.91 1.76
CA MET A 587 -21.31 23.54 1.27
C MET A 587 -20.01 23.32 0.47
N PHE A 588 -19.54 24.31 -0.29
CA PHE A 588 -18.47 24.13 -1.28
C PHE A 588 -17.23 25.00 -1.08
N LEU A 589 -17.07 25.68 0.06
CA LEU A 589 -15.94 26.58 0.30
C LEU A 589 -14.57 25.91 0.06
N GLY A 590 -14.35 24.69 0.56
CA GLY A 590 -13.08 23.98 0.37
C GLY A 590 -12.76 23.73 -1.10
N HIS A 591 -13.75 23.30 -1.88
CA HIS A 591 -13.60 23.12 -3.33
C HIS A 591 -13.36 24.46 -4.04
N MET A 592 -14.16 25.49 -3.77
CA MET A 592 -13.97 26.82 -4.37
C MET A 592 -12.58 27.37 -4.10
N LEU A 593 -12.11 27.25 -2.85
CA LEU A 593 -10.79 27.70 -2.44
C LEU A 593 -9.70 26.96 -3.20
N THR A 594 -9.80 25.64 -3.31
CA THR A 594 -8.85 24.80 -4.04
C THR A 594 -8.77 25.16 -5.53
N TYR A 595 -9.91 25.33 -6.20
CA TYR A 595 -9.94 25.74 -7.61
C TYR A 595 -9.32 27.14 -7.81
N VAL A 596 -9.71 28.13 -7.00
CA VAL A 596 -9.19 29.51 -7.13
C VAL A 596 -7.70 29.57 -6.84
N VAL A 597 -7.23 28.89 -5.79
CA VAL A 597 -5.81 28.79 -5.46
C VAL A 597 -5.03 28.10 -6.58
N ARG A 598 -5.56 27.01 -7.15
CA ARG A 598 -4.96 26.35 -8.31
C ARG A 598 -4.80 27.29 -9.49
N ALA A 599 -5.84 28.05 -9.83
CA ALA A 599 -5.79 29.01 -10.92
C ALA A 599 -4.76 30.13 -10.68
N LEU A 600 -4.64 30.62 -9.44
CA LEU A 600 -3.64 31.63 -9.06
C LEU A 600 -2.22 31.07 -9.15
N VAL A 601 -2.01 29.83 -8.72
CA VAL A 601 -0.74 29.11 -8.85
C VAL A 601 -0.36 28.93 -10.32
N ASP A 602 -1.26 28.36 -11.14
CA ASP A 602 -1.01 28.08 -12.55
C ASP A 602 -0.73 29.38 -13.34
N THR A 603 -1.35 30.50 -12.96
CA THR A 603 -1.11 31.83 -13.57
C THR A 603 0.08 32.61 -12.95
N GLY A 604 0.80 32.03 -11.99
CA GLY A 604 1.99 32.61 -11.37
C GLY A 604 1.73 33.70 -10.32
N SER A 605 0.54 33.78 -9.75
CA SER A 605 0.10 34.79 -8.77
C SER A 605 0.04 34.22 -7.33
N VAL A 606 1.11 33.58 -6.89
CA VAL A 606 1.13 32.79 -5.64
C VAL A 606 0.95 33.62 -4.37
N ASP A 607 1.42 34.88 -4.36
CA ASP A 607 1.21 35.82 -3.25
C ASP A 607 -0.28 36.09 -2.99
N GLN A 608 -1.09 36.18 -4.06
CA GLN A 608 -2.53 36.36 -3.95
C GLN A 608 -3.22 35.10 -3.42
N ALA A 609 -2.72 33.92 -3.78
CA ALA A 609 -3.22 32.66 -3.24
C ALA A 609 -3.00 32.63 -1.71
N CYS A 610 -1.82 33.02 -1.23
CA CYS A 610 -1.54 33.11 0.22
C CYS A 610 -2.45 34.11 0.93
N GLN A 611 -2.71 35.27 0.32
CA GLN A 611 -3.62 36.28 0.88
C GLN A 611 -5.05 35.78 0.99
N LEU A 612 -5.56 35.09 -0.04
CA LEU A 612 -6.89 34.49 -0.04
C LEU A 612 -7.04 33.44 1.08
N MET A 613 -6.02 32.61 1.29
CA MET A 613 -6.00 31.61 2.36
C MET A 613 -6.06 32.23 3.76
N ALA A 614 -5.40 33.37 3.96
CA ALA A 614 -5.41 34.10 5.22
C ALA A 614 -6.76 34.78 5.51
N LEU A 615 -7.58 35.03 4.48
CA LEU A 615 -8.89 35.67 4.61
C LEU A 615 -10.00 34.71 5.10
N VAL A 616 -9.76 33.39 5.15
CA VAL A 616 -10.75 32.41 5.62
C VAL A 616 -11.00 32.57 7.14
N PRO A 617 -12.22 32.94 7.58
CA PRO A 617 -12.54 33.14 8.99
C PRO A 617 -12.41 31.84 9.80
N GLU A 618 -12.00 31.94 11.06
CA GLU A 618 -11.80 30.78 11.94
C GLU A 618 -13.05 29.91 12.11
N ALA A 619 -14.22 30.55 12.22
CA ALA A 619 -15.53 29.88 12.32
C ALA A 619 -15.93 29.05 11.07
N ARG A 620 -15.21 29.19 9.95
CA ARG A 620 -15.48 28.50 8.67
C ARG A 620 -14.31 27.63 8.21
N ARG A 621 -13.30 27.44 9.05
CA ARG A 621 -12.15 26.58 8.73
C ARG A 621 -12.53 25.11 8.73
N ILE A 622 -13.48 24.69 9.57
CA ILE A 622 -13.89 23.29 9.67
C ILE A 622 -15.09 23.02 8.75
N GLY A 623 -14.93 22.10 7.80
CA GLY A 623 -15.95 21.71 6.84
C GLY A 623 -16.92 20.63 7.36
N LEU A 624 -17.84 20.20 6.50
CA LEU A 624 -18.89 19.19 6.76
C LEU A 624 -18.38 17.88 7.38
N LEU A 625 -17.16 17.47 7.03
CA LEU A 625 -16.51 16.24 7.49
C LEU A 625 -15.55 16.46 8.66
N GLY A 626 -15.55 17.63 9.30
CA GLY A 626 -14.62 17.96 10.38
C GLY A 626 -13.19 18.26 9.91
N THR A 627 -12.97 18.38 8.60
CA THR A 627 -11.68 18.65 7.97
C THR A 627 -11.44 20.16 7.80
N ASP A 628 -10.19 20.61 7.88
CA ASP A 628 -9.88 22.01 7.57
C ASP A 628 -10.07 22.24 6.05
N VAL A 629 -11.00 23.12 5.67
CA VAL A 629 -11.35 23.45 4.27
C VAL A 629 -10.15 24.02 3.48
N ARG A 630 -9.08 24.39 4.17
CA ARG A 630 -7.85 24.94 3.60
C ARG A 630 -6.83 23.88 3.22
N THR A 631 -6.98 22.64 3.69
CA THR A 631 -5.95 21.59 3.62
C THR A 631 -5.44 21.39 2.18
N ASP A 632 -6.34 21.14 1.24
CA ASP A 632 -5.98 20.86 -0.16
C ASP A 632 -5.34 22.07 -0.84
N ALA A 633 -5.88 23.26 -0.60
CA ALA A 633 -5.35 24.52 -1.14
C ALA A 633 -3.97 24.88 -0.55
N GLN A 634 -3.73 24.56 0.72
CA GLN A 634 -2.41 24.76 1.37
C GLN A 634 -1.36 23.85 0.75
N ALA A 635 -1.67 22.58 0.54
CA ALA A 635 -0.76 21.63 -0.12
C ALA A 635 -0.35 22.14 -1.52
N LEU A 636 -1.28 22.79 -2.22
CA LEU A 636 -1.08 23.29 -3.59
C LEU A 636 -0.18 24.54 -3.65
N ILE A 637 -0.35 25.47 -2.70
CA ILE A 637 0.55 26.63 -2.54
C ILE A 637 1.95 26.18 -2.13
N ALA A 638 2.01 25.22 -1.21
CA ALA A 638 3.26 24.70 -0.69
C ALA A 638 4.08 24.00 -1.80
N GLU A 639 3.42 23.22 -2.68
CA GLU A 639 4.01 22.63 -3.89
C GLU A 639 4.67 23.68 -4.81
N THR A 640 4.14 24.90 -4.85
CA THR A 640 4.56 25.96 -5.79
C THR A 640 5.62 26.89 -5.22
N LEU A 641 5.46 27.32 -3.96
CA LEU A 641 6.40 28.26 -3.32
C LEU A 641 7.72 27.61 -2.96
N GLY A 642 7.80 26.27 -2.95
CA GLY A 642 8.97 25.57 -2.45
C GLY A 642 9.24 26.03 -1.03
N ASN A 643 8.35 25.66 -0.10
CA ASN A 643 8.59 25.93 1.30
C ASN A 643 9.97 25.33 1.67
N PRO A 644 10.88 26.03 2.36
CA PRO A 644 12.15 25.44 2.79
C PRO A 644 11.95 24.19 3.67
N ASP A 645 10.78 24.04 4.30
CA ASP A 645 10.36 22.84 5.01
C ASP A 645 9.77 21.73 4.09
N GLU A 646 9.31 22.05 2.87
CA GLU A 646 8.78 21.09 1.87
C GLU A 646 9.77 20.66 0.79
N GLU A 647 10.96 21.28 0.66
CA GLU A 647 12.11 20.62 0.03
C GLU A 647 12.39 19.24 0.69
N SER A 648 11.84 19.00 1.88
CA SER A 648 11.87 17.74 2.63
C SER A 648 10.61 16.86 2.48
N SER A 649 9.58 17.28 1.73
CA SER A 649 8.36 16.44 1.51
C SER A 649 8.66 15.27 0.58
N ILE A 650 8.18 14.08 0.95
CA ILE A 650 8.48 12.83 0.23
C ILE A 650 7.92 12.87 -1.19
N GLU A 651 6.70 13.39 -1.40
CA GLU A 651 6.07 13.52 -2.73
C GLU A 651 6.84 14.49 -3.62
N ALA A 652 7.29 15.63 -3.09
CA ALA A 652 8.06 16.62 -3.83
C ALA A 652 9.41 16.05 -4.29
N LEU A 653 10.12 15.36 -3.39
CA LEU A 653 11.39 14.68 -3.69
C LEU A 653 11.19 13.56 -4.73
N ALA A 654 10.11 12.79 -4.65
CA ALA A 654 9.78 11.76 -5.62
C ALA A 654 9.43 12.35 -7.01
N LYS A 655 8.63 13.42 -7.08
CA LYS A 655 8.33 14.16 -8.32
C LYS A 655 9.60 14.75 -8.95
N GLN A 656 10.49 15.33 -8.15
CA GLN A 656 11.79 15.82 -8.63
C GLN A 656 12.64 14.68 -9.21
N ALA A 657 12.69 13.52 -8.54
CA ALA A 657 13.38 12.35 -9.06
C ALA A 657 12.79 11.90 -10.41
N CYS A 658 11.45 11.87 -10.54
CA CYS A 658 10.76 11.58 -11.79
C CYS A 658 11.13 12.54 -12.93
N SER A 659 11.15 13.85 -12.67
CA SER A 659 11.50 14.86 -13.67
C SER A 659 12.98 14.81 -14.06
N LEU A 660 13.87 14.62 -13.10
CA LEU A 660 15.31 14.48 -13.37
C LEU A 660 15.62 13.20 -14.15
N ALA A 661 14.88 12.12 -13.91
CA ALA A 661 15.00 10.89 -14.68
C ALA A 661 14.57 11.09 -16.14
N GLU A 662 13.46 11.81 -16.40
CA GLU A 662 13.04 12.19 -17.77
C GLU A 662 14.07 13.06 -18.49
N GLN A 663 14.71 13.98 -17.75
CA GLN A 663 15.78 14.83 -18.26
C GLN A 663 17.12 14.07 -18.46
N ASN A 664 17.13 12.74 -18.29
CA ASN A 664 18.29 11.87 -18.42
C ASN A 664 19.44 12.23 -17.45
N ARG A 665 19.10 12.60 -16.20
CA ARG A 665 20.02 12.91 -15.09
C ARG A 665 19.90 11.88 -13.95
N PRO A 666 20.26 10.60 -14.18
CA PRO A 666 19.96 9.50 -13.26
C PRO A 666 20.66 9.60 -11.90
N ALA A 667 21.87 10.17 -11.85
CA ALA A 667 22.62 10.30 -10.59
C ALA A 667 21.94 11.28 -9.60
N GLU A 668 21.41 12.38 -10.11
CA GLU A 668 20.70 13.37 -9.30
C GLU A 668 19.31 12.88 -8.91
N ALA A 669 18.61 12.23 -9.84
CA ALA A 669 17.34 11.57 -9.58
C ALA A 669 17.48 10.49 -8.48
N SER A 670 18.53 9.66 -8.53
CA SER A 670 18.83 8.66 -7.49
C SER A 670 19.10 9.31 -6.13
N ARG A 671 19.76 10.47 -6.10
CA ARG A 671 20.00 11.22 -4.86
C ARG A 671 18.69 11.74 -4.28
N ARG A 672 17.83 12.36 -5.10
CA ARG A 672 16.50 12.84 -4.66
C ARG A 672 15.62 11.70 -4.17
N LEU A 673 15.63 10.56 -4.87
CA LEU A 673 14.90 9.38 -4.44
C LEU A 673 15.42 8.83 -3.10
N SER A 674 16.74 8.83 -2.88
CA SER A 674 17.33 8.42 -1.61
C SER A 674 16.91 9.36 -0.46
N GLN A 675 16.87 10.68 -0.70
CA GLN A 675 16.35 11.64 0.27
C GLN A 675 14.87 11.41 0.61
N ALA A 676 14.04 11.09 -0.40
CA ALA A 676 12.63 10.75 -0.18
C ALA A 676 12.50 9.50 0.72
N LEU A 677 13.32 8.48 0.48
CA LEU A 677 13.35 7.25 1.27
C LEU A 677 13.82 7.47 2.72
N GLU A 678 14.82 8.33 2.93
CA GLU A 678 15.28 8.72 4.28
C GLU A 678 14.18 9.47 5.05
N ALA A 679 13.46 10.38 4.37
CA ALA A 679 12.33 11.10 4.95
C ALA A 679 11.16 10.17 5.30
N LEU A 680 10.94 9.09 4.53
CA LEU A 680 9.95 8.05 4.83
C LEU A 680 10.29 7.23 6.09
N GLY A 681 11.57 7.13 6.44
CA GLY A 681 12.03 6.50 7.69
C GLY A 681 11.71 7.31 8.95
N SER A 682 11.31 8.58 8.81
CA SER A 682 11.04 9.50 9.92
C SER A 682 9.53 9.65 10.19
N PRO A 683 9.09 9.77 11.46
CA PRO A 683 7.68 9.97 11.79
C PRO A 683 7.17 11.30 11.22
N GLN A 684 6.13 11.23 10.38
CA GLN A 684 5.55 12.39 9.71
C GLN A 684 4.57 13.14 10.64
N PRO A 685 4.69 14.47 10.79
CA PRO A 685 3.73 15.26 11.56
C PRO A 685 2.42 15.43 10.79
N GLY A 686 1.29 15.02 11.38
CA GLY A 686 -0.06 15.37 10.88
C GLY A 686 -0.91 14.21 10.37
N VAL A 687 -0.33 13.06 10.01
CA VAL A 687 -1.10 11.85 9.66
C VAL A 687 -1.42 11.09 10.95
N ARG A 688 -2.67 11.11 11.39
CA ARG A 688 -3.11 10.32 12.56
C ARG A 688 -3.19 8.83 12.16
N PRO A 689 -2.48 7.93 12.86
CA PRO A 689 -2.57 6.51 12.56
C PRO A 689 -3.98 5.97 12.87
N ARG A 690 -4.48 5.04 12.05
CA ARG A 690 -5.73 4.31 12.31
C ARG A 690 -5.46 3.20 13.32
N GLU A 691 -5.42 3.60 14.59
CA GLU A 691 -5.12 2.73 15.72
C GLU A 691 -6.33 1.92 16.24
N THR A 692 -7.48 1.98 15.56
CA THR A 692 -8.73 1.34 15.97
C THR A 692 -8.60 -0.17 16.19
N TRP A 693 -7.77 -0.85 15.39
CA TRP A 693 -7.53 -2.30 15.52
C TRP A 693 -6.79 -2.68 16.82
N LEU A 694 -6.12 -1.73 17.49
CA LEU A 694 -5.44 -1.97 18.77
C LEU A 694 -6.43 -2.11 19.94
N ILE A 695 -7.68 -1.65 19.79
CA ILE A 695 -8.73 -1.76 20.83
C ILE A 695 -9.08 -3.24 21.08
N PRO A 696 -9.37 -4.07 20.05
CA PRO A 696 -9.50 -5.53 20.20
C PRO A 696 -8.25 -6.22 20.76
N LEU A 697 -7.04 -5.74 20.46
CA LEU A 697 -5.82 -6.27 21.06
C LEU A 697 -5.78 -6.02 22.58
N CYS A 698 -6.14 -4.82 23.04
CA CYS A 698 -6.24 -4.50 24.46
C CYS A 698 -7.24 -5.43 25.17
N THR A 699 -8.37 -5.70 24.52
CA THR A 699 -9.40 -6.65 24.98
C THR A 699 -8.83 -8.06 25.12
N ALA A 700 -8.13 -8.55 24.09
CA ALA A 700 -7.53 -9.88 24.07
C ALA A 700 -6.44 -10.04 25.14
N LEU A 701 -5.57 -9.04 25.30
CA LEU A 701 -4.52 -9.01 26.33
C LEU A 701 -5.10 -9.09 27.75
N ALA A 702 -6.14 -8.31 28.03
CA ALA A 702 -6.82 -8.36 29.32
C ALA A 702 -7.50 -9.72 29.55
N ALA A 703 -8.05 -10.34 28.49
CA ALA A 703 -8.70 -11.65 28.58
C ALA A 703 -7.71 -12.80 28.89
N ILE A 704 -6.46 -12.71 28.44
CA ILE A 704 -5.40 -13.68 28.77
C ILE A 704 -4.63 -13.35 30.07
N GLY A 705 -5.04 -12.31 30.81
CA GLY A 705 -4.44 -11.93 32.10
C GLY A 705 -3.27 -10.94 32.03
N ARG A 706 -2.91 -10.43 30.83
CA ARG A 706 -1.87 -9.40 30.63
C ARG A 706 -2.43 -7.99 30.85
N HIS A 707 -2.96 -7.74 32.05
CA HIS A 707 -3.70 -6.50 32.37
C HIS A 707 -2.82 -5.25 32.33
N THR A 708 -1.55 -5.37 32.74
CA THR A 708 -0.58 -4.28 32.75
C THR A 708 -0.25 -3.82 31.33
N GLU A 709 0.01 -4.76 30.44
CA GLU A 709 0.35 -4.53 29.04
C GLU A 709 -0.86 -4.02 28.26
N SER A 710 -2.05 -4.55 28.52
CA SER A 710 -3.33 -4.03 28.00
C SER A 710 -3.50 -2.54 28.34
N ALA A 711 -3.30 -2.17 29.61
CA ALA A 711 -3.40 -0.78 30.05
C ALA A 711 -2.28 0.12 29.50
N GLN A 712 -1.07 -0.41 29.33
CA GLN A 712 0.05 0.31 28.73
C GLN A 712 -0.21 0.60 27.25
N LEU A 713 -0.69 -0.40 26.50
CA LEU A 713 -1.04 -0.25 25.09
C LEU A 713 -2.17 0.78 24.92
N ALA A 714 -3.23 0.69 25.72
CA ALA A 714 -4.34 1.64 25.69
C ALA A 714 -3.88 3.09 25.90
N ARG A 715 -2.96 3.34 26.85
CA ARG A 715 -2.40 4.67 27.09
C ARG A 715 -1.45 5.17 26.00
N SER A 716 -0.89 4.27 25.19
CA SER A 716 0.03 4.63 24.12
C SER A 716 -0.68 5.12 22.86
N LEU A 717 -2.00 5.01 22.79
CA LEU A 717 -2.81 5.45 21.65
C LEU A 717 -2.76 6.97 21.51
N SER A 718 -2.62 7.43 20.27
CA SER A 718 -2.49 8.84 19.90
C SER A 718 -3.85 9.55 19.78
N GLY A 719 -4.90 8.81 19.40
CA GLY A 719 -6.27 9.32 19.32
C GLY A 719 -6.97 9.29 20.67
N ALA A 720 -7.47 10.43 21.13
CA ALA A 720 -8.11 10.53 22.45
C ALA A 720 -9.42 9.72 22.54
N ALA A 721 -10.21 9.65 21.45
CA ALA A 721 -11.43 8.83 21.42
C ALA A 721 -11.11 7.33 21.44
N GLU A 722 -10.12 6.91 20.64
CA GLU A 722 -9.62 5.53 20.58
C GLU A 722 -9.00 5.11 21.92
N GLN A 723 -8.27 6.02 22.58
CA GLN A 723 -7.70 5.81 23.92
C GLN A 723 -8.80 5.54 24.96
N VAL A 724 -9.87 6.35 24.97
CA VAL A 724 -11.03 6.12 25.86
C VAL A 724 -11.66 4.75 25.59
N GLN A 725 -11.89 4.41 24.32
CA GLN A 725 -12.47 3.12 23.94
C GLN A 725 -11.57 1.95 24.36
N ALA A 726 -10.26 2.04 24.17
CA ALA A 726 -9.32 1.00 24.58
C ALA A 726 -9.25 0.81 26.10
N LEU A 727 -9.26 1.91 26.87
CA LEU A 727 -9.30 1.86 28.33
C LEU A 727 -10.61 1.24 28.84
N ALA A 728 -11.74 1.63 28.25
CA ALA A 728 -13.04 1.03 28.54
C ALA A 728 -13.06 -0.49 28.23
N ALA A 729 -12.50 -0.90 27.10
CA ALA A 729 -12.44 -2.31 26.69
C ALA A 729 -11.59 -3.15 27.65
N SER A 730 -10.45 -2.58 28.04
CA SER A 730 -9.53 -3.15 29.03
C SER A 730 -10.20 -3.28 30.39
N ALA A 731 -10.96 -2.27 30.83
CA ALA A 731 -11.68 -2.26 32.10
C ALA A 731 -12.72 -3.39 32.16
N ILE A 732 -13.57 -3.53 31.13
CA ILE A 732 -14.62 -4.56 31.10
C ILE A 732 -14.00 -5.96 31.07
N SER A 733 -12.95 -6.17 30.26
CA SER A 733 -12.27 -7.46 30.17
C SER A 733 -11.57 -7.84 31.47
N THR A 734 -10.92 -6.87 32.11
CA THR A 734 -10.26 -7.04 33.43
C THR A 734 -11.28 -7.32 34.53
N MET A 735 -12.47 -6.68 34.48
CA MET A 735 -13.58 -6.96 35.40
C MET A 735 -14.07 -8.40 35.24
N LYS A 736 -14.25 -8.89 34.01
CA LYS A 736 -14.66 -10.27 33.72
C LYS A 736 -13.61 -11.30 34.17
N ALA A 737 -12.33 -10.94 34.15
CA ALA A 737 -11.24 -11.76 34.69
C ALA A 737 -11.17 -11.75 36.23
N GLY A 738 -11.95 -10.90 36.91
CA GLY A 738 -12.06 -10.86 38.37
C GLY A 738 -11.15 -9.82 39.06
N ASN A 739 -10.35 -9.04 38.32
CA ASN A 739 -9.52 -7.98 38.91
C ASN A 739 -10.30 -6.66 39.03
N VAL A 740 -11.12 -6.57 40.07
CA VAL A 740 -12.05 -5.45 40.30
C VAL A 740 -11.33 -4.12 40.50
N THR A 741 -10.17 -4.11 41.17
CA THR A 741 -9.44 -2.88 41.50
C THR A 741 -8.87 -2.20 40.26
N ASP A 742 -8.21 -2.94 39.39
CA ASP A 742 -7.67 -2.37 38.15
C ASP A 742 -8.79 -2.02 37.17
N ALA A 743 -9.82 -2.87 37.07
CA ALA A 743 -10.98 -2.58 36.23
C ALA A 743 -11.65 -1.24 36.60
N ARG A 744 -11.86 -0.99 37.89
CA ARG A 744 -12.45 0.27 38.37
C ARG A 744 -11.55 1.46 38.08
N ARG A 745 -10.23 1.31 38.26
CA ARG A 745 -9.26 2.37 37.94
C ARG A 745 -9.29 2.74 36.46
N LEU A 746 -9.26 1.74 35.58
CA LEU A 746 -9.31 1.94 34.12
C LEU A 746 -10.65 2.55 33.65
N ALA A 747 -11.78 2.12 34.21
CA ALA A 747 -13.09 2.67 33.88
C ALA A 747 -13.22 4.15 34.26
N ARG A 748 -12.68 4.54 35.43
CA ARG A 748 -12.65 5.94 35.85
C ARG A 748 -11.72 6.78 34.97
N GLU A 749 -10.54 6.25 34.66
CA GLU A 749 -9.59 6.91 33.75
C GLU A 749 -10.20 7.17 32.36
N ALA A 750 -10.93 6.19 31.81
CA ALA A 750 -11.66 6.36 30.55
C ALA A 750 -12.73 7.48 30.63
N ALA A 751 -13.50 7.53 31.72
CA ALA A 751 -14.53 8.54 31.93
C ALA A 751 -13.99 9.94 32.23
N ASP A 752 -12.82 10.06 32.86
CA ASP A 752 -12.19 11.36 33.11
C ASP A 752 -11.63 11.94 31.79
N LEU A 753 -11.12 11.09 30.89
CA LEU A 753 -10.64 11.50 29.57
C LEU A 753 -11.74 11.98 28.62
N THR A 754 -13.00 11.60 28.82
CA THR A 754 -14.09 12.09 27.96
C THR A 754 -14.33 13.59 28.12
N GLN A 755 -14.03 14.16 29.30
CA GLN A 755 -14.16 15.61 29.54
C GLN A 755 -13.20 16.41 28.63
N ALA A 756 -12.03 15.85 28.32
CA ALA A 756 -11.07 16.48 27.42
C ALA A 756 -11.47 16.37 25.93
N LEU A 757 -12.46 15.53 25.57
CA LEU A 757 -12.91 15.38 24.18
C LEU A 757 -13.77 16.57 23.71
N GLU A 758 -14.46 17.25 24.62
CA GLU A 758 -15.35 18.39 24.29
C GLU A 758 -14.59 19.58 23.67
N ASP A 759 -13.35 19.81 24.12
CA ASP A 759 -12.49 20.91 23.66
C ASP A 759 -11.72 20.59 22.35
N THR A 760 -11.80 19.36 21.83
CA THR A 760 -10.98 18.91 20.68
C THR A 760 -11.52 19.26 19.31
N GLY A 761 -12.61 20.04 19.21
CA GLY A 761 -13.18 20.49 17.94
C GLY A 761 -13.88 19.41 17.12
N ASN A 762 -14.15 18.23 17.70
CA ASN A 762 -14.90 17.14 17.06
C ASN A 762 -16.43 17.33 17.16
N SER A 763 -16.91 18.54 16.83
CA SER A 763 -18.33 18.86 16.73
C SER A 763 -18.92 18.34 15.42
N SER A 764 -20.15 17.82 15.46
CA SER A 764 -20.89 17.49 14.23
C SER A 764 -21.23 18.77 13.46
N PHE A 765 -21.46 18.64 12.15
CA PHE A 765 -21.88 19.72 11.25
C PHE A 765 -23.16 20.45 11.68
N PHE A 766 -24.05 19.78 12.42
CA PHE A 766 -25.23 20.42 13.02
C PHE A 766 -24.84 21.10 14.33
N GLU A 767 -25.13 22.40 14.45
CA GLU A 767 -24.91 23.19 15.67
C GLU A 767 -25.39 22.44 16.93
N GLY A 768 -24.47 22.16 17.85
CA GLY A 768 -24.76 21.57 19.17
C GLY A 768 -24.77 20.04 19.26
N ALA A 769 -24.42 19.29 18.21
CA ALA A 769 -24.33 17.82 18.27
C ALA A 769 -22.86 17.30 18.33
N LEU A 770 -22.60 16.28 19.15
CA LEU A 770 -21.29 15.62 19.25
C LEU A 770 -20.95 14.77 18.01
N GLY A 771 -19.67 14.71 17.64
CA GLY A 771 -19.17 13.83 16.59
C GLY A 771 -19.40 12.34 16.89
N MET A 772 -19.45 11.49 15.85
CA MET A 772 -19.72 10.05 15.99
C MET A 772 -18.70 9.33 16.88
N ASN A 773 -17.41 9.57 16.68
CA ASN A 773 -16.35 8.94 17.47
C ASN A 773 -16.37 9.34 18.95
N VAL A 774 -16.72 10.61 19.25
CA VAL A 774 -16.86 11.09 20.62
C VAL A 774 -18.04 10.41 21.31
N THR A 775 -19.17 10.31 20.62
CA THR A 775 -20.35 9.62 21.15
C THR A 775 -20.06 8.15 21.44
N ALA A 776 -19.33 7.47 20.55
CA ALA A 776 -18.90 6.09 20.72
C ALA A 776 -17.98 5.92 21.94
N ALA A 777 -17.00 6.82 22.11
CA ALA A 777 -16.07 6.82 23.23
C ALA A 777 -16.78 7.04 24.57
N MET A 778 -17.70 8.01 24.65
CA MET A 778 -18.51 8.26 25.85
C MET A 778 -19.40 7.07 26.19
N GLY A 779 -20.06 6.49 25.19
CA GLY A 779 -20.87 5.28 25.35
C GLY A 779 -20.06 4.09 25.88
N ALA A 780 -18.85 3.88 25.36
CA ALA A 780 -17.94 2.82 25.83
C ALA A 780 -17.48 3.06 27.29
N ALA A 781 -17.13 4.30 27.65
CA ALA A 781 -16.76 4.65 29.02
C ALA A 781 -17.94 4.46 30.00
N ALA A 782 -19.16 4.85 29.61
CA ALA A 782 -20.36 4.63 30.40
C ALA A 782 -20.63 3.14 30.63
N GLN A 783 -20.49 2.33 29.58
CA GLN A 783 -20.61 0.87 29.68
C GLN A 783 -19.55 0.29 30.64
N ALA A 784 -18.30 0.76 30.57
CA ALA A 784 -17.24 0.32 31.47
C ALA A 784 -17.53 0.66 32.94
N LEU A 785 -18.00 1.88 33.23
CA LEU A 785 -18.43 2.30 34.57
C LEU A 785 -19.57 1.43 35.11
N ALA A 786 -20.54 1.08 34.26
CA ALA A 786 -21.63 0.19 34.61
C ALA A 786 -21.14 -1.22 35.02
N HIS A 787 -20.20 -1.79 34.27
CA HIS A 787 -19.61 -3.10 34.58
C HIS A 787 -18.85 -3.15 35.91
N VAL A 788 -18.28 -2.02 36.36
CA VAL A 788 -17.57 -1.91 37.66
C VAL A 788 -18.48 -1.46 38.81
N GLY A 789 -19.77 -1.24 38.54
CA GLY A 789 -20.80 -0.90 39.53
C GLY A 789 -20.98 0.60 39.81
N GLU A 790 -20.43 1.50 38.98
CA GLU A 790 -20.57 2.95 39.17
C GLU A 790 -21.79 3.52 38.45
N LYS A 791 -22.98 3.20 38.98
CA LYS A 791 -24.28 3.57 38.42
C LYS A 791 -24.43 5.06 38.10
N ASP A 792 -24.22 5.93 39.09
CA ASP A 792 -24.58 7.35 38.94
C ASP A 792 -23.70 8.05 37.89
N ARG A 793 -22.39 7.72 37.86
CA ARG A 793 -21.47 8.23 36.85
C ARG A 793 -21.78 7.67 35.45
N ALA A 794 -22.13 6.39 35.35
CA ALA A 794 -22.49 5.78 34.07
C ALA A 794 -23.74 6.46 33.47
N LEU A 795 -24.78 6.71 34.28
CA LEU A 795 -26.00 7.37 33.81
C LEU A 795 -25.79 8.83 33.43
N SER A 796 -25.00 9.58 34.23
CA SER A 796 -24.63 10.97 33.91
C SER A 796 -23.95 11.06 32.55
N LEU A 797 -22.99 10.18 32.27
CA LEU A 797 -22.25 10.19 31.00
C LEU A 797 -23.16 9.87 29.80
N VAL A 798 -24.18 9.03 29.98
CA VAL A 798 -25.17 8.74 28.92
C VAL A 798 -26.07 9.94 28.63
N GLU A 799 -26.43 10.74 29.63
CA GLU A 799 -27.19 11.98 29.43
C GLU A 799 -26.43 12.99 28.54
N GLU A 800 -25.11 12.95 28.57
CA GLU A 800 -24.23 13.81 27.76
C GLU A 800 -24.04 13.29 26.32
N THR A 801 -24.37 12.02 26.00
CA THR A 801 -24.13 11.42 24.67
C THR A 801 -25.03 11.93 23.53
N GLY A 802 -26.13 12.61 23.82
CA GLY A 802 -27.03 13.12 22.79
C GLY A 802 -28.40 13.54 23.30
N SER A 803 -29.25 14.05 22.40
CA SER A 803 -30.59 14.49 22.74
C SER A 803 -31.47 13.35 23.28
N ALA A 804 -32.34 13.71 24.22
CA ALA A 804 -33.28 12.81 24.86
C ALA A 804 -34.12 12.05 23.81
N GLY A 805 -34.02 10.72 23.80
CA GLY A 805 -34.78 9.86 22.88
C GLY A 805 -34.09 9.57 21.54
N SER A 806 -32.84 9.98 21.34
CA SER A 806 -32.06 9.59 20.16
C SER A 806 -31.68 8.10 20.18
N LYS A 807 -31.53 7.48 19.00
CA LYS A 807 -31.10 6.07 18.87
C LYS A 807 -29.72 5.81 19.51
N LYS A 808 -28.82 6.80 19.47
CA LYS A 808 -27.50 6.73 20.12
C LYS A 808 -27.62 6.63 21.64
N GLN A 809 -28.45 7.47 22.25
CA GLN A 809 -28.71 7.43 23.69
C GLN A 809 -29.39 6.12 24.09
N TRP A 810 -30.32 5.61 23.27
CA TRP A 810 -30.93 4.30 23.49
C TRP A 810 -29.88 3.18 23.54
N SER A 811 -29.00 3.08 22.54
CA SER A 811 -27.94 2.06 22.50
C SER A 811 -27.01 2.14 23.71
N ALA A 812 -26.66 3.36 24.15
CA ALA A 812 -25.84 3.57 25.33
C ALA A 812 -26.56 3.14 26.63
N LEU A 813 -27.85 3.49 26.80
CA LEU A 813 -28.67 3.07 27.95
C LEU A 813 -28.82 1.56 28.05
N VAL A 814 -29.08 0.87 26.93
CA VAL A 814 -29.20 -0.58 26.91
C VAL A 814 -27.87 -1.26 27.28
N SER A 815 -26.75 -0.71 26.80
CA SER A 815 -25.41 -1.21 27.13
C SER A 815 -25.03 -0.99 28.60
N VAL A 816 -25.39 0.18 29.16
CA VAL A 816 -25.25 0.46 30.61
C VAL A 816 -26.12 -0.48 31.44
N ALA A 817 -27.37 -0.72 31.05
CA ALA A 817 -28.25 -1.67 31.73
C ALA A 817 -27.64 -3.09 31.73
N ALA A 818 -27.10 -3.54 30.60
CA ALA A 818 -26.42 -4.83 30.51
C ALA A 818 -25.19 -4.92 31.44
N GLY A 819 -24.45 -3.82 31.63
CA GLY A 819 -23.32 -3.74 32.56
C GLY A 819 -23.74 -3.75 34.03
N LEU A 820 -24.83 -3.06 34.37
CA LEU A 820 -25.35 -2.94 35.74
C LEU A 820 -26.02 -4.20 36.26
N ARG A 821 -26.43 -5.14 35.39
CA ARG A 821 -27.23 -6.31 35.76
C ARG A 821 -26.68 -7.13 36.94
N SER A 822 -25.35 -7.19 37.09
CA SER A 822 -24.68 -7.95 38.14
C SER A 822 -24.58 -7.21 39.49
N HIS A 823 -24.77 -5.89 39.49
CA HIS A 823 -24.61 -5.04 40.68
C HIS A 823 -25.94 -4.40 41.13
N GLU A 824 -26.77 -3.98 40.17
CA GLU A 824 -27.97 -3.16 40.34
C GLU A 824 -29.15 -3.72 39.51
N PRO A 825 -29.72 -4.88 39.92
CA PRO A 825 -30.75 -5.58 39.14
C PRO A 825 -32.05 -4.77 39.00
N ALA A 826 -32.46 -4.06 40.05
CA ALA A 826 -33.68 -3.25 40.04
C ALA A 826 -33.57 -2.04 39.10
N THR A 827 -32.43 -1.36 39.10
CA THR A 827 -32.16 -0.24 38.18
C THR A 827 -32.15 -0.73 36.73
N THR A 828 -31.53 -1.88 36.48
CA THR A 828 -31.51 -2.53 35.17
C THR A 828 -32.93 -2.81 34.66
N ALA A 829 -33.78 -3.41 35.50
CA ALA A 829 -35.16 -3.72 35.13
C ALA A 829 -35.99 -2.47 34.83
N ASP A 830 -35.80 -1.36 35.56
CA ASP A 830 -36.50 -0.09 35.33
C ASP A 830 -36.11 0.55 33.98
N ILE A 831 -34.80 0.62 33.70
CA ILE A 831 -34.29 1.17 32.43
C ILE A 831 -34.87 0.35 31.25
N ILE A 832 -34.78 -0.98 31.33
CA ILE A 832 -35.23 -1.87 30.25
C ILE A 832 -36.76 -1.78 30.06
N ASP A 833 -37.56 -1.76 31.13
CA ASP A 833 -39.01 -1.65 30.99
C ASP A 833 -39.46 -0.29 30.45
N ARG A 834 -38.71 0.78 30.76
CA ARG A 834 -38.94 2.11 30.18
C ARG A 834 -38.67 2.11 28.68
N GLN A 835 -37.55 1.54 28.23
CA GLN A 835 -37.25 1.44 26.80
C GLN A 835 -38.25 0.55 26.05
N ARG A 836 -38.67 -0.57 26.65
CA ARG A 836 -39.74 -1.41 26.09
C ARG A 836 -41.04 -0.62 25.88
N LYS A 837 -41.43 0.23 26.84
CA LYS A 837 -42.63 1.09 26.70
C LYS A 837 -42.45 2.13 25.59
N ASN A 838 -41.27 2.73 25.47
CA ASN A 838 -40.97 3.71 24.42
C ASN A 838 -41.08 3.07 23.03
N LEU A 839 -40.48 1.89 22.83
CA LEU A 839 -40.56 1.15 21.57
C LEU A 839 -42.02 0.89 21.15
N LEU A 840 -42.83 0.39 22.08
CA LEU A 840 -44.25 0.10 21.82
C LEU A 840 -45.11 1.37 21.64
N ALA A 841 -44.65 2.53 22.11
CA ALA A 841 -45.38 3.80 21.99
C ALA A 841 -45.07 4.55 20.68
N MET A 842 -43.93 4.29 20.04
CA MET A 842 -43.55 4.89 18.75
C MET A 842 -44.29 4.25 17.56
N GLU A 843 -45.06 3.18 17.78
CA GLU A 843 -45.80 2.44 16.75
C GLU A 843 -47.15 3.08 16.39
N VAL A 844 -47.29 3.63 15.17
CA VAL A 844 -48.58 4.15 14.62
C VAL A 844 -49.01 3.46 13.30
N SER A 845 -48.15 2.65 12.66
CA SER A 845 -48.41 2.04 11.33
C SER A 845 -47.89 0.58 11.23
N PRO A 846 -48.51 -0.32 10.44
CA PRO A 846 -48.04 -1.69 10.21
C PRO A 846 -46.67 -1.80 9.50
N GLN A 847 -46.22 -0.77 8.76
CA GLN A 847 -44.83 -0.69 8.26
C GLN A 847 -43.85 -0.34 9.37
N GLY A 848 -44.32 0.35 10.43
CA GLY A 848 -43.54 0.65 11.62
C GLY A 848 -43.39 -0.53 12.58
N SER A 849 -43.88 -1.73 12.23
CA SER A 849 -43.72 -2.96 13.02
C SER A 849 -42.52 -3.83 12.60
N GLN A 850 -41.81 -3.48 11.51
CA GLN A 850 -40.62 -4.21 11.04
C GLN A 850 -39.39 -3.84 11.88
N GLY A 851 -38.60 -4.84 12.29
CA GLY A 851 -37.38 -4.67 13.08
C GLY A 851 -37.60 -4.54 14.60
N LEU A 852 -38.85 -4.44 15.05
CA LEU A 852 -39.18 -4.31 16.47
C LEU A 852 -38.94 -5.59 17.27
N ILE A 853 -39.07 -6.76 16.65
CA ILE A 853 -38.75 -8.02 17.35
C ILE A 853 -37.23 -8.08 17.57
N ALA A 854 -36.42 -7.61 16.60
CA ALA A 854 -34.99 -7.43 16.77
C ALA A 854 -34.64 -6.45 17.91
N GLU A 855 -35.24 -5.27 17.97
CA GLU A 855 -35.01 -4.29 19.06
C GLU A 855 -35.48 -4.80 20.44
N LEU A 856 -36.59 -5.56 20.49
CA LEU A 856 -37.04 -6.22 21.73
C LEU A 856 -36.09 -7.34 22.19
N SER A 857 -35.48 -8.06 21.24
CA SER A 857 -34.49 -9.09 21.55
C SER A 857 -33.22 -8.51 22.20
N GLU A 858 -32.88 -7.28 21.83
CA GLU A 858 -31.78 -6.56 22.44
C GLU A 858 -32.01 -6.27 23.93
N LEU A 859 -33.22 -5.81 24.26
CA LEU A 859 -33.65 -5.61 25.64
C LEU A 859 -33.65 -6.93 26.43
N PHE A 860 -34.05 -8.04 25.78
CA PHE A 860 -34.01 -9.37 26.35
C PHE A 860 -32.57 -9.84 26.67
N VAL A 861 -31.61 -9.59 25.77
CA VAL A 861 -30.19 -9.88 26.01
C VAL A 861 -29.64 -9.03 27.14
N ALA A 862 -29.98 -7.75 27.20
CA ALA A 862 -29.47 -6.82 28.21
C ALA A 862 -29.94 -7.17 29.63
N ILE A 863 -31.22 -7.56 29.81
CA ILE A 863 -31.73 -7.95 31.13
C ILE A 863 -31.11 -9.27 31.63
N GLY A 864 -30.70 -10.16 30.72
CA GLY A 864 -29.95 -11.37 31.04
C GLY A 864 -30.64 -12.32 32.03
N GLY A 865 -31.97 -12.26 32.15
CA GLY A 865 -32.76 -13.09 33.06
C GLY A 865 -32.68 -12.70 34.55
N VAL A 866 -32.06 -11.56 34.89
CA VAL A 866 -31.90 -11.11 36.29
C VAL A 866 -33.24 -10.72 36.94
N ASP A 867 -34.20 -10.27 36.13
CA ASP A 867 -35.57 -9.98 36.56
C ASP A 867 -36.57 -10.79 35.70
N ALA A 868 -37.19 -11.79 36.32
CA ALA A 868 -38.10 -12.71 35.64
C ALA A 868 -39.39 -12.02 35.16
N GLU A 869 -39.87 -11.00 35.88
CA GLU A 869 -41.10 -10.29 35.53
C GLU A 869 -40.91 -9.39 34.30
N CYS A 870 -39.81 -8.63 34.27
CA CYS A 870 -39.39 -7.82 33.14
C CYS A 870 -39.12 -8.70 31.92
N THR A 871 -38.39 -9.81 32.09
CA THR A 871 -38.17 -10.80 31.02
C THR A 871 -39.49 -11.31 30.44
N GLY A 872 -40.45 -11.69 31.31
CA GLY A 872 -41.78 -12.13 30.88
C GLY A 872 -42.63 -11.02 30.24
N ARG A 873 -42.38 -9.75 30.54
CA ARG A 873 -43.01 -8.60 29.84
C ARG A 873 -42.44 -8.40 28.45
N ILE A 874 -41.13 -8.57 28.26
CA ILE A 874 -40.49 -8.49 26.94
C ILE A 874 -40.98 -9.61 26.02
N LEU A 875 -41.01 -10.86 26.49
CA LEU A 875 -41.50 -12.00 25.71
C LEU A 875 -42.97 -11.82 25.28
N ARG A 876 -43.83 -11.33 26.19
CA ARG A 876 -45.22 -10.98 25.83
C ARG A 876 -45.30 -9.86 24.79
N ALA A 877 -44.39 -8.88 24.82
CA ALA A 877 -44.34 -7.84 23.80
C ALA A 877 -43.94 -8.42 22.44
N VAL A 878 -42.94 -9.32 22.39
CA VAL A 878 -42.55 -10.05 21.17
C VAL A 878 -43.74 -10.83 20.59
N GLU A 879 -44.45 -11.60 21.42
CA GLU A 879 -45.64 -12.37 20.98
C GLU A 879 -46.76 -11.47 20.44
N GLN A 880 -46.97 -10.30 21.07
CA GLN A 880 -47.96 -9.33 20.63
C GLN A 880 -47.60 -8.73 19.28
N VAL A 881 -46.33 -8.34 19.07
CA VAL A 881 -45.84 -7.81 17.79
C VAL A 881 -45.92 -8.87 16.70
N PHE A 882 -45.45 -10.09 16.98
CA PHE A 882 -45.51 -11.21 16.03
C PHE A 882 -46.95 -11.55 15.62
N SER A 883 -47.88 -11.59 16.58
CA SER A 883 -49.30 -11.85 16.31
C SER A 883 -49.92 -10.77 15.41
N ARG A 884 -49.49 -9.51 15.56
CA ARG A 884 -49.93 -8.39 14.72
C ARG A 884 -49.37 -8.48 13.30
N ILE A 885 -48.06 -8.72 13.13
CA ILE A 885 -47.42 -8.91 11.82
C ILE A 885 -48.10 -10.06 11.05
N ARG A 886 -48.42 -11.15 11.74
CA ARG A 886 -49.15 -12.28 11.16
C ARG A 886 -50.58 -11.90 10.74
N ALA A 887 -51.27 -11.08 11.54
CA ALA A 887 -52.61 -10.61 11.23
C ALA A 887 -52.65 -9.61 10.06
N SER A 888 -51.58 -8.82 9.87
CA SER A 888 -51.46 -7.86 8.76
C SER A 888 -50.99 -8.49 7.44
N ASN A 889 -50.69 -9.79 7.43
CA ASN A 889 -50.18 -10.54 6.28
C ASN A 889 -48.93 -9.90 5.63
N THR A 890 -48.15 -9.19 6.45
CA THR A 890 -46.91 -8.53 6.02
C THR A 890 -45.75 -9.53 6.12
N PRO A 891 -44.85 -9.61 5.13
CA PRO A 891 -43.69 -10.49 5.24
C PRO A 891 -42.80 -10.05 6.42
N LEU A 892 -42.31 -11.03 7.18
CA LEU A 892 -41.28 -10.80 8.19
C LEU A 892 -40.00 -10.32 7.52
N ASP A 893 -39.39 -9.32 8.14
CA ASP A 893 -38.02 -8.94 7.81
C ASP A 893 -37.04 -10.03 8.27
N ALA A 894 -35.84 -10.04 7.68
CA ALA A 894 -34.79 -11.02 7.95
C ALA A 894 -34.38 -11.04 9.43
N GLU A 895 -34.22 -9.88 10.06
CA GLU A 895 -33.75 -9.77 11.44
C GLU A 895 -34.77 -10.36 12.43
N ASP A 896 -36.04 -10.00 12.28
CA ASP A 896 -37.14 -10.50 13.10
C ASP A 896 -37.33 -12.02 12.95
N LEU A 897 -37.19 -12.56 11.73
CA LEU A 897 -37.28 -13.99 11.46
C LEU A 897 -36.17 -14.77 12.19
N LEU A 898 -34.92 -14.31 12.09
CA LEU A 898 -33.78 -14.95 12.73
C LEU A 898 -33.92 -15.00 14.25
N VAL A 899 -34.36 -13.88 14.85
CA VAL A 899 -34.62 -13.78 16.29
C VAL A 899 -35.70 -14.78 16.73
N LEU A 900 -36.80 -14.88 15.99
CA LEU A 900 -37.87 -15.85 16.27
C LEU A 900 -37.41 -17.30 16.11
N LEU A 901 -36.57 -17.58 15.11
CA LEU A 901 -35.98 -18.91 14.91
C LEU A 901 -35.16 -19.34 16.12
N VAL A 902 -34.24 -18.50 16.60
CA VAL A 902 -33.38 -18.82 17.75
C VAL A 902 -34.18 -18.95 19.05
N MET A 903 -35.15 -18.07 19.29
CA MET A 903 -36.02 -18.19 20.48
C MET A 903 -36.93 -19.43 20.43
N GLY A 904 -37.34 -19.88 19.23
CA GLY A 904 -38.19 -21.05 19.04
C GLY A 904 -37.46 -22.39 18.94
N ALA A 905 -36.19 -22.39 18.53
CA ALA A 905 -35.40 -23.60 18.24
C ALA A 905 -35.23 -24.53 19.45
N ARG A 906 -35.28 -24.00 20.68
CA ARG A 906 -35.16 -24.75 21.95
C ARG A 906 -36.08 -25.97 22.09
N HIS A 907 -37.08 -26.10 21.22
CA HIS A 907 -38.06 -27.17 21.22
C HIS A 907 -38.10 -28.02 19.92
N GLN A 908 -37.52 -27.58 18.79
CA GLN A 908 -37.67 -28.22 17.46
C GLN A 908 -36.53 -27.86 16.43
N ASP A 909 -35.31 -28.35 16.64
CA ASP A 909 -34.13 -28.01 15.80
C ASP A 909 -34.28 -28.31 14.30
N GLU A 910 -34.83 -29.49 13.93
CA GLU A 910 -34.98 -29.91 12.52
C GLU A 910 -35.97 -29.03 11.74
N SER A 911 -37.01 -28.53 12.42
CA SER A 911 -37.99 -27.62 11.82
C SER A 911 -37.43 -26.20 11.63
N ALA A 912 -36.56 -25.75 12.53
CA ALA A 912 -35.89 -24.46 12.43
C ALA A 912 -34.93 -24.45 11.22
N HIS A 913 -34.13 -25.51 11.06
CA HIS A 913 -33.22 -25.66 9.92
C HIS A 913 -33.96 -25.64 8.58
N GLN A 914 -35.02 -26.45 8.42
CA GLN A 914 -35.83 -26.44 7.20
C GLN A 914 -36.48 -25.09 6.89
N THR A 915 -36.82 -24.31 7.93
CA THR A 915 -37.44 -22.98 7.76
C THR A 915 -36.42 -21.96 7.25
N LEU A 916 -35.20 -21.97 7.80
CA LEU A 916 -34.11 -21.11 7.36
C LEU A 916 -33.73 -21.39 5.90
N THR A 917 -33.49 -22.65 5.53
CA THR A 917 -33.13 -23.03 4.15
C THR A 917 -34.23 -22.67 3.14
N LYS A 918 -35.51 -22.87 3.49
CA LYS A 918 -36.64 -22.47 2.63
C LYS A 918 -36.74 -20.95 2.48
N TRP A 919 -36.39 -20.19 3.51
CA TRP A 919 -36.40 -18.73 3.46
C TRP A 919 -35.27 -18.20 2.59
N GLU A 920 -34.06 -18.76 2.72
CA GLU A 920 -32.90 -18.41 1.88
C GLU A 920 -33.17 -18.74 0.41
N HIS A 921 -33.71 -19.93 0.10
CA HIS A 921 -34.04 -20.30 -1.27
C HIS A 921 -35.03 -19.34 -1.94
N LYS A 922 -36.01 -18.82 -1.19
CA LYS A 922 -36.96 -17.80 -1.68
C LYS A 922 -36.33 -16.44 -1.91
N ARG A 923 -35.14 -16.20 -1.36
CA ARG A 923 -34.37 -14.95 -1.48
C ARG A 923 -33.04 -15.16 -2.19
N ALA A 924 -32.89 -16.24 -2.96
CA ALA A 924 -31.67 -16.50 -3.73
C ALA A 924 -31.36 -15.37 -4.74
N ASP A 925 -32.38 -14.68 -5.23
CA ASP A 925 -32.24 -13.52 -6.13
C ASP A 925 -31.96 -12.21 -5.38
N VAL A 926 -32.04 -12.20 -4.04
CA VAL A 926 -31.71 -11.03 -3.22
C VAL A 926 -30.19 -11.01 -3.02
N PRO A 927 -29.50 -9.93 -3.38
CA PRO A 927 -28.08 -9.86 -3.18
C PRO A 927 -27.67 -10.04 -1.70
N PRO A 928 -26.56 -10.73 -1.40
CA PRO A 928 -26.15 -11.05 -0.03
C PRO A 928 -26.06 -9.84 0.90
N TRP A 929 -25.66 -8.68 0.39
CA TRP A 929 -25.50 -7.45 1.19
C TRP A 929 -26.81 -6.78 1.64
N HIS A 930 -27.97 -7.20 1.13
CA HIS A 930 -29.27 -6.78 1.67
C HIS A 930 -29.77 -7.70 2.80
N LEU A 931 -28.97 -8.70 3.18
CA LEU A 931 -29.31 -9.68 4.19
C LEU A 931 -28.32 -9.59 5.36
N PRO A 932 -28.74 -9.88 6.60
CA PRO A 932 -27.86 -9.93 7.76
C PRO A 932 -27.01 -11.22 7.75
N ILE A 933 -26.08 -11.35 6.79
CA ILE A 933 -25.32 -12.58 6.51
C ILE A 933 -24.58 -13.12 7.72
N ALA A 934 -23.96 -12.27 8.55
CA ALA A 934 -23.29 -12.70 9.77
C ALA A 934 -24.25 -13.42 10.73
N SER A 935 -25.46 -12.86 10.93
CA SER A 935 -26.50 -13.47 11.76
C SER A 935 -27.07 -14.75 11.15
N ILE A 936 -27.23 -14.80 9.82
CA ILE A 936 -27.64 -16.02 9.10
C ILE A 936 -26.60 -17.13 9.30
N ALA A 937 -25.31 -16.81 9.17
CA ALA A 937 -24.24 -17.76 9.38
C ALA A 937 -24.15 -18.24 10.83
N ILE A 938 -24.38 -17.36 11.82
CA ILE A 938 -24.51 -17.76 13.24
C ILE A 938 -25.68 -18.72 13.42
N ALA A 939 -26.82 -18.48 12.77
CA ALA A 939 -27.99 -19.36 12.86
C ALA A 939 -27.70 -20.75 12.28
N HIS A 940 -27.04 -20.84 11.12
CA HIS A 940 -26.59 -22.12 10.56
C HIS A 940 -25.63 -22.86 11.50
N ALA A 941 -24.63 -22.15 12.05
CA ALA A 941 -23.70 -22.73 13.01
C ALA A 941 -24.39 -23.23 14.29
N ALA A 942 -25.39 -22.49 14.79
CA ALA A 942 -26.19 -22.88 15.95
C ALA A 942 -27.08 -24.10 15.71
N LEU A 943 -27.48 -24.33 14.46
CA LEU A 943 -28.24 -25.50 14.02
C LEU A 943 -27.34 -26.68 13.61
N GLY A 944 -26.02 -26.56 13.78
CA GLY A 944 -25.05 -27.62 13.48
C GLY A 944 -24.54 -27.68 12.05
N ASP A 945 -24.89 -26.73 11.19
CA ASP A 945 -24.47 -26.68 9.77
C ASP A 945 -23.35 -25.65 9.55
N CYS A 946 -22.12 -26.04 9.89
CA CYS A 946 -20.95 -25.18 9.69
C CYS A 946 -20.58 -24.98 8.20
N GLU A 947 -20.99 -25.89 7.30
CA GLU A 947 -20.70 -25.79 5.87
C GLU A 947 -21.53 -24.67 5.24
N SER A 948 -22.84 -24.66 5.50
CA SER A 948 -23.71 -23.56 5.07
C SER A 948 -23.32 -22.23 5.69
N ALA A 949 -22.89 -22.21 6.96
CA ALA A 949 -22.35 -21.00 7.59
C ALA A 949 -21.13 -20.45 6.84
N MET A 950 -20.18 -21.31 6.46
CA MET A 950 -18.99 -20.92 5.70
C MET A 950 -19.35 -20.38 4.31
N ASN A 951 -20.24 -21.08 3.59
CA ASN A 951 -20.66 -20.69 2.25
C ASN A 951 -21.41 -19.35 2.24
N SER A 952 -22.30 -19.12 3.22
CA SER A 952 -23.03 -17.85 3.34
C SER A 952 -22.09 -16.66 3.53
N VAL A 953 -21.05 -16.79 4.35
CA VAL A 953 -20.07 -15.71 4.56
C VAL A 953 -19.16 -15.53 3.34
N ASN A 954 -18.75 -16.60 2.66
CA ASN A 954 -17.93 -16.50 1.44
C ASN A 954 -18.61 -15.71 0.30
N ASN A 955 -19.94 -15.61 0.33
CA ASN A 955 -20.71 -14.82 -0.65
C ASN A 955 -20.68 -13.30 -0.39
N LEU A 956 -20.09 -12.82 0.70
CA LEU A 956 -19.89 -11.40 0.93
C LEU A 956 -18.72 -10.88 0.08
N ASN A 957 -18.91 -9.75 -0.60
CA ASN A 957 -17.90 -9.15 -1.47
C ASN A 957 -16.77 -8.47 -0.68
N SER A 958 -17.15 -7.72 0.35
CA SER A 958 -16.22 -6.99 1.22
C SER A 958 -15.36 -7.93 2.07
N SER A 959 -14.05 -7.79 1.94
CA SER A 959 -13.05 -8.49 2.75
C SER A 959 -13.19 -8.19 4.25
N TYR A 960 -13.55 -6.94 4.57
CA TYR A 960 -13.82 -6.50 5.93
C TYR A 960 -15.05 -7.20 6.52
N ASP A 961 -16.19 -7.16 5.80
CA ASP A 961 -17.46 -7.75 6.28
C ASP A 961 -17.36 -9.27 6.40
N ARG A 962 -16.63 -9.93 5.50
CA ARG A 962 -16.30 -11.36 5.61
C ARG A 962 -15.56 -11.66 6.91
N ALA A 963 -14.50 -10.89 7.22
CA ALA A 963 -13.71 -11.10 8.43
C ALA A 963 -14.54 -10.88 9.70
N GLU A 964 -15.41 -9.87 9.71
CA GLU A 964 -16.34 -9.62 10.81
C GLU A 964 -17.35 -10.78 10.97
N ALA A 965 -17.97 -11.24 9.88
CA ALA A 965 -18.93 -12.33 9.91
C ALA A 965 -18.30 -13.67 10.33
N PHE A 966 -17.11 -14.00 9.81
CA PHE A 966 -16.34 -15.17 10.24
C PHE A 966 -15.97 -15.11 11.72
N THR A 967 -15.55 -13.92 12.20
CA THR A 967 -15.33 -13.68 13.62
C THR A 967 -16.61 -13.91 14.42
N ALA A 968 -17.76 -13.44 13.95
CA ALA A 968 -19.02 -13.59 14.65
C ALA A 968 -19.40 -15.09 14.82
N VAL A 969 -19.21 -15.91 13.79
CA VAL A 969 -19.43 -17.37 13.83
C VAL A 969 -18.42 -18.08 14.75
N ALA A 970 -17.12 -17.84 14.56
CA ALA A 970 -16.07 -18.40 15.44
C ALA A 970 -16.31 -18.03 16.90
N GLY A 971 -16.77 -16.79 17.12
CA GLY A 971 -17.07 -16.26 18.42
C GLY A 971 -18.31 -16.88 19.07
N TYR A 972 -19.31 -17.28 18.28
CA TYR A 972 -20.41 -18.11 18.75
C TYR A 972 -19.89 -19.50 19.13
N LEU A 973 -19.23 -20.21 18.22
CA LEU A 973 -18.73 -21.59 18.42
C LEU A 973 -17.78 -21.73 19.62
N THR A 974 -17.02 -20.70 19.94
CA THR A 974 -16.11 -20.65 21.11
C THR A 974 -16.78 -20.22 22.42
N GLY A 975 -18.07 -19.89 22.38
CA GLY A 975 -18.82 -19.34 23.51
C GLY A 975 -18.28 -17.98 23.99
N THR A 976 -17.56 -17.24 23.14
CA THR A 976 -16.91 -15.99 23.52
C THR A 976 -17.98 -14.89 23.65
N PRO A 977 -18.12 -14.21 24.79
CA PRO A 977 -19.11 -13.14 24.93
C PRO A 977 -18.65 -11.85 24.26
N VAL A 978 -19.59 -11.04 23.76
CA VAL A 978 -19.31 -9.67 23.32
C VAL A 978 -18.92 -8.82 24.55
N VAL A 979 -17.84 -8.02 24.43
CA VAL A 979 -17.25 -7.27 25.56
C VAL A 979 -17.76 -5.83 25.58
N ILE A 980 -17.54 -5.07 24.51
CA ILE A 980 -18.11 -3.75 24.29
C ILE A 980 -19.21 -3.87 23.27
N ARG A 981 -20.29 -3.15 23.50
CA ARG A 981 -21.32 -2.93 22.51
C ARG A 981 -21.09 -1.55 21.92
N ASP A 982 -20.68 -1.51 20.67
CA ASP A 982 -20.28 -0.27 20.02
C ASP A 982 -21.52 0.58 19.70
N VAL A 983 -21.50 1.81 20.19
CA VAL A 983 -22.63 2.75 20.14
C VAL A 983 -22.77 3.42 18.76
N SER A 984 -21.78 3.25 17.87
CA SER A 984 -21.69 3.98 16.59
C SER A 984 -21.67 3.13 15.31
N ILE A 985 -21.86 1.81 15.36
CA ILE A 985 -21.81 0.98 14.14
C ILE A 985 -23.04 1.19 13.24
N SER A 986 -22.91 0.89 11.95
CA SER A 986 -24.03 0.61 11.04
C SER A 986 -25.02 -0.37 11.68
N THR A 987 -26.30 -0.24 11.33
CA THR A 987 -27.40 -1.02 11.94
C THR A 987 -27.20 -2.54 11.84
N GLY A 988 -26.57 -3.04 10.77
CA GLY A 988 -26.37 -4.47 10.53
C GLY A 988 -25.35 -5.16 11.46
N ALA A 989 -24.25 -4.49 11.80
CA ALA A 989 -23.24 -5.06 12.69
C ALA A 989 -23.66 -4.97 14.17
N ALA A 990 -24.39 -3.92 14.56
CA ALA A 990 -25.04 -3.85 15.87
C ALA A 990 -26.06 -4.99 16.08
N PHE A 991 -26.86 -5.31 15.06
CA PHE A 991 -27.76 -6.47 15.10
C PHE A 991 -26.98 -7.78 15.24
N SER A 992 -25.91 -8.00 14.46
CA SER A 992 -25.11 -9.23 14.50
C SER A 992 -24.50 -9.52 15.87
N GLN A 993 -23.99 -8.51 16.57
CA GLN A 993 -23.49 -8.66 17.95
C GLN A 993 -24.58 -9.03 18.95
N THR A 994 -25.76 -8.42 18.80
CA THR A 994 -26.93 -8.67 19.64
C THR A 994 -27.47 -10.07 19.40
N PHE A 995 -27.60 -10.45 18.13
CA PHE A 995 -28.03 -11.76 17.70
C PHE A 995 -27.10 -12.87 18.21
N ARG A 996 -25.77 -12.72 18.08
CA ARG A 996 -24.81 -13.66 18.68
C ARG A 996 -25.02 -13.82 20.18
N SER A 997 -25.23 -12.72 20.91
CA SER A 997 -25.45 -12.75 22.36
C SER A 997 -26.77 -13.44 22.73
N LEU A 998 -27.83 -13.24 21.92
CA LEU A 998 -29.09 -13.97 22.03
C LEU A 998 -28.90 -15.47 21.78
N THR A 999 -28.21 -15.84 20.70
CA THR A 999 -27.96 -17.24 20.34
C THR A 999 -27.11 -17.96 21.38
N LEU A 1000 -26.08 -17.31 21.95
CA LEU A 1000 -25.31 -17.87 23.07
C LEU A 1000 -26.17 -18.13 24.31
N SER A 1001 -27.20 -17.31 24.55
CA SER A 1001 -28.12 -17.46 25.67
C SER A 1001 -29.17 -18.56 25.43
N GLN A 1002 -29.71 -18.66 24.21
CA GLN A 1002 -30.80 -19.58 23.88
C GLN A 1002 -30.31 -20.97 23.42
N MET A 1003 -29.21 -21.00 22.67
CA MET A 1003 -28.60 -22.19 22.07
C MET A 1003 -27.08 -22.18 22.35
N PRO A 1004 -26.65 -22.38 23.60
CA PRO A 1004 -25.23 -22.36 23.95
C PRO A 1004 -24.49 -23.52 23.25
N PRO A 1005 -23.36 -23.25 22.56
CA PRO A 1005 -22.57 -24.31 21.95
C PRO A 1005 -21.82 -25.12 23.01
N ASP A 1006 -21.63 -26.42 22.77
CA ASP A 1006 -20.68 -27.21 23.53
C ASP A 1006 -19.27 -26.86 23.08
N ALA A 1007 -18.69 -25.84 23.70
CA ALA A 1007 -17.38 -25.30 23.34
C ALA A 1007 -16.29 -26.38 23.23
N ALA A 1008 -16.35 -27.44 24.05
CA ALA A 1008 -15.35 -28.51 23.99
C ALA A 1008 -15.42 -29.33 22.68
N GLN A 1009 -16.60 -29.42 22.06
CA GLN A 1009 -16.83 -30.13 20.80
C GLN A 1009 -16.73 -29.20 19.59
N THR A 1010 -17.02 -27.91 19.75
CA THR A 1010 -17.09 -26.93 18.64
C THR A 1010 -15.83 -26.11 18.43
N ILE A 1011 -14.82 -26.22 19.30
CA ILE A 1011 -13.53 -25.52 19.16
C ILE A 1011 -12.86 -25.84 17.82
N ASP A 1012 -12.79 -27.11 17.42
CA ASP A 1012 -12.16 -27.50 16.15
C ASP A 1012 -12.92 -26.94 14.94
N SER A 1013 -14.25 -26.86 15.04
CA SER A 1013 -15.10 -26.24 14.02
C SER A 1013 -14.92 -24.72 13.95
N ALA A 1014 -14.43 -24.06 15.00
CA ALA A 1014 -14.19 -22.61 15.02
C ALA A 1014 -12.87 -22.20 14.35
N VAL A 1015 -11.88 -23.11 14.28
CA VAL A 1015 -10.55 -22.81 13.72
C VAL A 1015 -10.59 -22.34 12.26
N PRO A 1016 -11.32 -22.99 11.33
CA PRO A 1016 -11.41 -22.52 9.94
C PRO A 1016 -12.00 -21.11 9.82
N PHE A 1017 -13.01 -20.79 10.64
CA PHE A 1017 -13.61 -19.44 10.67
C PHE A 1017 -12.63 -18.40 11.20
N ALA A 1018 -11.90 -18.72 12.29
CA ALA A 1018 -10.87 -17.82 12.81
C ALA A 1018 -9.73 -17.60 11.79
N ALA A 1019 -9.29 -18.65 11.12
CA ALA A 1019 -8.26 -18.55 10.07
C ALA A 1019 -8.73 -17.70 8.88
N ALA A 1020 -9.97 -17.89 8.43
CA ALA A 1020 -10.57 -17.09 7.36
C ALA A 1020 -10.74 -15.62 7.76
N ALA A 1021 -11.11 -15.34 9.02
CA ALA A 1021 -11.17 -14.00 9.55
C ALA A 1021 -9.79 -13.31 9.54
N LEU A 1022 -8.74 -14.03 9.97
CA LEU A 1022 -7.37 -13.51 10.00
C LEU A 1022 -6.78 -13.19 8.62
N ALA A 1023 -7.37 -13.71 7.55
CA ALA A 1023 -6.93 -13.46 6.18
C ALA A 1023 -7.53 -12.18 5.56
N GLY A 1024 -8.58 -11.60 6.17
CA GLY A 1024 -9.26 -10.41 5.65
C GLY A 1024 -8.82 -9.10 6.32
N ASP A 1025 -9.29 -7.98 5.77
CA ASP A 1025 -8.89 -6.64 6.24
C ASP A 1025 -9.44 -6.30 7.65
N GLY A 1026 -10.46 -7.04 8.10
CA GLY A 1026 -11.03 -7.00 9.45
C GLY A 1026 -10.44 -8.02 10.44
N TRP A 1027 -9.25 -8.56 10.18
CA TRP A 1027 -8.61 -9.63 10.97
C TRP A 1027 -8.60 -9.40 12.49
N TYR A 1028 -8.47 -8.14 12.90
CA TYR A 1028 -8.33 -7.75 14.30
C TYR A 1028 -9.57 -8.08 15.13
N HIS A 1029 -10.73 -8.23 14.50
CA HIS A 1029 -11.96 -8.67 15.17
C HIS A 1029 -11.81 -10.09 15.75
N ALA A 1030 -10.92 -10.91 15.20
CA ALA A 1030 -10.63 -12.27 15.70
C ALA A 1030 -9.76 -12.29 16.96
N LEU A 1031 -9.03 -11.21 17.29
CA LEU A 1031 -8.10 -11.17 18.44
C LEU A 1031 -8.74 -11.58 19.78
N PRO A 1032 -9.94 -11.08 20.16
CA PRO A 1032 -10.59 -11.50 21.40
C PRO A 1032 -10.99 -12.99 21.42
N ILE A 1033 -11.19 -13.61 20.25
CA ILE A 1033 -11.50 -15.05 20.12
C ILE A 1033 -10.22 -15.87 20.25
N LEU A 1034 -9.11 -15.37 19.72
CA LEU A 1034 -7.79 -16.01 19.90
C LEU A 1034 -7.39 -16.11 21.36
N ALA A 1035 -7.83 -15.21 22.23
CA ALA A 1035 -7.63 -15.34 23.67
C ALA A 1035 -8.19 -16.66 24.26
N ARG A 1036 -9.16 -17.31 23.58
CA ARG A 1036 -9.66 -18.65 23.93
C ARG A 1036 -9.08 -19.76 23.07
N LEU A 1037 -8.95 -19.54 21.75
CA LEU A 1037 -8.50 -20.58 20.82
C LEU A 1037 -6.98 -20.81 20.86
N ALA A 1038 -6.21 -19.72 20.94
CA ALA A 1038 -4.75 -19.74 20.87
C ALA A 1038 -4.16 -18.55 21.66
N PRO A 1039 -4.13 -18.60 23.01
CA PRO A 1039 -3.64 -17.48 23.83
C PRO A 1039 -2.21 -17.03 23.46
N SER A 1040 -1.34 -17.97 23.08
CA SER A 1040 0.02 -17.69 22.62
C SER A 1040 0.08 -16.86 21.33
N ALA A 1041 -0.97 -16.89 20.49
CA ALA A 1041 -1.07 -16.03 19.31
C ALA A 1041 -1.21 -14.55 19.72
N VAL A 1042 -1.98 -14.28 20.78
CA VAL A 1042 -2.16 -12.93 21.32
C VAL A 1042 -0.85 -12.39 21.89
N GLU A 1043 -0.08 -13.24 22.60
CA GLU A 1043 1.25 -12.87 23.11
C GLU A 1043 2.22 -12.55 21.96
N ARG A 1044 2.20 -13.34 20.89
CA ARG A 1044 3.04 -13.07 19.72
C ARG A 1044 2.69 -11.75 19.03
N VAL A 1045 1.39 -11.45 18.89
CA VAL A 1045 0.92 -10.16 18.37
C VAL A 1045 1.36 -9.01 19.29
N GLN A 1046 1.30 -9.21 20.61
CA GLN A 1046 1.81 -8.24 21.59
C GLN A 1046 3.28 -7.92 21.35
N ASP A 1047 4.13 -8.93 21.21
CA ASP A 1047 5.57 -8.76 21.02
C ASP A 1047 5.89 -7.93 19.77
N ILE A 1048 5.17 -8.19 18.67
CA ILE A 1048 5.30 -7.43 17.43
C ILE A 1048 4.92 -5.96 17.65
N VAL A 1049 3.74 -5.70 18.23
CA VAL A 1049 3.23 -4.35 18.45
C VAL A 1049 4.13 -3.57 19.41
N PHE A 1050 4.53 -4.17 20.52
CA PHE A 1050 5.36 -3.52 21.55
C PHE A 1050 6.75 -3.21 21.02
N THR A 1051 7.32 -4.08 20.19
CA THR A 1051 8.63 -3.84 19.55
C THR A 1051 8.55 -2.70 18.53
N HIS A 1052 7.52 -2.64 17.70
CA HIS A 1052 7.33 -1.55 16.74
C HIS A 1052 7.05 -0.21 17.42
N ARG A 1053 6.25 -0.21 18.50
CA ARG A 1053 5.89 1.00 19.27
C ARG A 1053 6.92 1.37 20.35
N ARG A 1054 7.98 0.58 20.55
CA ARG A 1054 9.02 0.80 21.59
C ARG A 1054 8.43 0.90 23.00
N LEU A 1055 7.56 -0.05 23.35
CA LEU A 1055 6.91 -0.12 24.66
C LEU A 1055 7.65 -1.00 25.69
N TYR A 1056 8.70 -1.71 25.26
CA TYR A 1056 9.58 -2.52 26.12
C TYR A 1056 10.67 -1.70 26.82
#